data_AF-A0A7W9C805-F1
#
_entry.id   AF-A0A7W9C805-F1
#
_cell.length_a   1.000
_cell.length_b   1.000
_cell.length_c   1.000
_cell.angle_alpha   90.00
_cell.angle_beta   90.00
_cell.angle_gamma   90.00
#
_symmetry.space_group_name_H-M   'P 1'
#
loop_
_entity.id
_entity.type
_entity.pdbx_description
1 polymer ?
#
loop_
_entity_poly.entity_id
_entity_poly.type
_entity_poly.pdbx_seq_one_letter_code
_entity_poly.pdbx_strand_id
1 'polypeptide(L)'
;MTPPAFSPSSLALWDELDHHKFRDEKAVVADNLARVSLDAAERAAVVAEAVALVEQARRSQKKQGVVESFLQQFSLGTREGLALMCLAEALLRVPDEETRDRLIAEKIGSADWAAHLGQSDSLFVNASTWGLMLTGKLVDVDDQARSDLPGFLKRIAGRLGEPVIRQAVATAVKIMGEQFVVGRTIQSALKRSNREGWLCSFDMLGEGARTLADADRYERIYADAIEAVGRTAKGQGPEHGHGVSVKLSALSPRYEATHEDEVWTSLYPRILHLAQIAAKYDINFTMDAEEADRLALSLKLLDRLAHEPSLGGWTGLGLAVQAYQKRGLETIERVADLARRSGRRLMVRLVKGAYWDTEIKRAQVFGRTDYPVFTTKAATDLNYLVCARAMIEAAPALYSQFASHNAHTLAAVRRMARDRGVAVEHQRLHGMGEALYDAAQEAWRDETVIVRAYAPVGGHEELLPYLVRRLLENGANSSFVHALLDERVPASAVAADPISLVEQAPDRHPKIPVPKDMYGDRQNSLGRDYSQAADREAHAKALETVDREKLTSGPIIGGKLRAGIDPQAVTNPFDRSQVLGHVSEATSTDIDAAVEAAGRAQIDWDRQGGAKRAVVLRAMADALEADLDRLVALLSREAGKTLNDGVAEVREAADFCRYYALLAERDFAAPQTLKGPTGETNQLILHGRGVFACISPWNFPLAIFTGQIAAALAAGNAVLAKPAEQTPLIAAEAVRLYHKAGLNPDLLALVPGRGETVGAALVAHPGVDGVAFTGGTDTAGAINRSIAARPGAIIPFIAETGGLNGMFIDTTALKEQVIDDVIQSAFGSAGQRCSALRILYAPKESADALIEGLKGALAVQTVGDPADPKTEIGPVIDSESRRALEAHVERLAREAKVIARAALPLGSEKGDLFAPTIAEIPTPDFLEREVFGPILHIYRYEPSELQSVASRLAARGYGLTLGVHSRIEAFAAEVTALVPAGNVYVNRSITGAVVGVQPFGGEGLSGTGPKAGGPNSLIRYAAEKAISVNIAAQGGDPALLNL
;
A
#
# COMPACT_ATOMS: atom_id res chain seq x y z
N MET A 1 36.33 -27.68 -19.23
CA MET A 1 35.06 -27.39 -19.91
C MET A 1 34.84 -25.90 -19.82
N THR A 2 34.73 -25.20 -20.94
CA THR A 2 34.38 -23.78 -20.98
C THR A 2 32.97 -23.63 -20.40
N PRO A 3 32.72 -22.71 -19.45
CA PRO A 3 31.36 -22.50 -18.94
C PRO A 3 30.45 -22.12 -20.12
N PRO A 4 29.20 -22.60 -20.14
CA PRO A 4 28.24 -22.21 -21.17
C PRO A 4 28.11 -20.69 -21.19
N ALA A 5 28.09 -20.10 -22.39
CA ALA A 5 27.92 -18.66 -22.55
C ALA A 5 26.59 -18.22 -21.93
N PHE A 6 26.62 -17.13 -21.16
CA PHE A 6 25.41 -16.46 -20.64
C PHE A 6 24.42 -16.22 -21.78
N SER A 7 23.19 -16.74 -21.64
CA SER A 7 22.12 -16.53 -22.62
C SER A 7 20.95 -15.85 -21.92
N PRO A 8 20.32 -14.83 -22.52
CA PRO A 8 19.11 -14.21 -21.97
C PRO A 8 17.99 -15.21 -21.61
N SER A 9 17.93 -16.37 -22.28
CA SER A 9 16.95 -17.42 -21.99
C SER A 9 17.13 -18.08 -20.61
N SER A 10 18.33 -18.08 -20.02
CA SER A 10 18.54 -18.64 -18.68
C SER A 10 18.00 -17.74 -17.57
N LEU A 11 17.81 -16.44 -17.84
CA LEU A 11 17.26 -15.50 -16.86
C LEU A 11 15.76 -15.70 -16.62
N ALA A 12 15.02 -16.15 -17.64
CA ALA A 12 13.59 -16.43 -17.53
C ALA A 12 13.26 -17.54 -16.52
N LEU A 13 14.23 -18.42 -16.21
CA LEU A 13 14.07 -19.46 -15.20
C LEU A 13 13.82 -18.88 -13.80
N TRP A 14 14.28 -17.66 -13.51
CA TRP A 14 14.03 -17.01 -12.22
C TRP A 14 12.55 -16.63 -12.03
N ASP A 15 11.80 -16.42 -13.12
CA ASP A 15 10.38 -16.10 -13.06
C ASP A 15 9.54 -17.28 -12.57
N GLU A 16 10.04 -18.53 -12.69
CA GLU A 16 9.36 -19.72 -12.17
C GLU A 16 9.21 -19.72 -10.64
N LEU A 17 10.04 -18.96 -9.91
CA LEU A 17 9.88 -18.78 -8.46
C LEU A 17 8.51 -18.20 -8.13
N ASP A 18 7.94 -17.38 -9.02
CA ASP A 18 6.65 -16.75 -8.79
C ASP A 18 5.48 -17.76 -8.74
N HIS A 19 5.61 -18.94 -9.36
CA HIS A 19 4.63 -20.03 -9.23
C HIS A 19 4.38 -20.43 -7.77
N HIS A 20 5.39 -20.24 -6.90
CA HIS A 20 5.31 -20.57 -5.49
C HIS A 20 5.13 -19.37 -4.56
N LYS A 21 4.94 -18.16 -5.12
CA LYS A 21 4.82 -16.91 -4.35
C LYS A 21 3.66 -16.98 -3.37
N PHE A 22 2.47 -17.38 -3.81
CA PHE A 22 1.24 -17.39 -3.00
C PHE A 22 0.76 -18.81 -2.65
N ARG A 23 1.68 -19.76 -2.41
CA ARG A 23 1.31 -21.13 -1.97
C ARG A 23 0.51 -21.09 -0.66
N ASP A 24 -0.37 -22.08 -0.48
CA ASP A 24 -1.07 -22.26 0.79
C ASP A 24 -0.06 -22.46 1.94
N GLU A 25 -0.24 -21.68 3.02
CA GLU A 25 0.70 -21.67 4.14
C GLU A 25 0.77 -23.02 4.85
N LYS A 26 -0.38 -23.69 5.05
CA LYS A 26 -0.44 -24.98 5.76
C LYS A 26 0.35 -26.06 5.00
N ALA A 27 0.21 -26.10 3.68
CA ALA A 27 0.98 -27.01 2.83
C ALA A 27 2.49 -26.74 2.93
N VAL A 28 2.93 -25.48 2.87
CA VAL A 28 4.35 -25.12 2.97
C VAL A 28 4.90 -25.45 4.36
N VAL A 29 4.12 -25.21 5.42
CA VAL A 29 4.48 -25.57 6.79
C VAL A 29 4.67 -27.09 6.94
N ALA A 30 3.74 -27.89 6.40
CA ALA A 30 3.84 -29.35 6.42
C ALA A 30 5.11 -29.85 5.70
N ASP A 31 5.40 -29.30 4.52
CA ASP A 31 6.63 -29.64 3.80
C ASP A 31 7.88 -29.27 4.61
N ASN A 32 7.87 -28.12 5.30
CA ASN A 32 8.98 -27.67 6.12
C ASN A 32 9.18 -28.53 7.37
N LEU A 33 8.12 -28.95 8.04
CA LEU A 33 8.19 -29.90 9.15
C LEU A 33 8.79 -31.24 8.69
N ALA A 34 8.38 -31.74 7.53
CA ALA A 34 8.94 -32.97 6.96
C ALA A 34 10.42 -32.82 6.58
N ARG A 35 10.86 -31.60 6.28
CA ARG A 35 12.26 -31.31 5.98
C ARG A 35 13.09 -31.21 7.25
N VAL A 36 12.67 -30.56 8.33
CA VAL A 36 13.54 -30.35 9.51
C VAL A 36 13.86 -31.68 10.19
N SER A 37 15.14 -32.05 10.16
CA SER A 37 15.66 -33.30 10.72
C SER A 37 16.40 -32.98 12.03
N LEU A 38 15.65 -32.53 13.04
CA LEU A 38 16.13 -32.45 14.42
C LEU A 38 15.29 -33.42 15.25
N ASP A 39 15.91 -34.45 15.79
CA ASP A 39 15.21 -35.37 16.69
C ASP A 39 14.87 -34.71 18.03
N ALA A 40 14.09 -35.39 18.87
CA ALA A 40 13.65 -34.85 20.16
C ALA A 40 14.82 -34.51 21.10
N ALA A 41 15.92 -35.28 21.06
CA ALA A 41 17.08 -35.06 21.90
C ALA A 41 17.89 -33.85 21.40
N GLU A 42 18.03 -33.71 20.07
CA GLU A 42 18.67 -32.56 19.43
C GLU A 42 17.91 -31.27 19.69
N ARG A 43 16.58 -31.29 19.56
CA ARG A 43 15.70 -30.16 19.89
C ARG A 43 15.87 -29.75 21.35
N ALA A 44 15.84 -30.71 22.28
CA ALA A 44 16.04 -30.43 23.71
C ALA A 44 17.43 -29.84 24.00
N ALA A 45 18.49 -30.31 23.32
CA ALA A 45 19.83 -29.78 23.47
C ALA A 45 19.95 -28.34 22.95
N VAL A 46 19.35 -28.04 21.79
CA VAL A 46 19.29 -26.68 21.23
C VAL A 46 18.57 -25.73 22.17
N VAL A 47 17.41 -26.14 22.71
CA VAL A 47 16.66 -25.32 23.68
C VAL A 47 17.48 -25.08 24.94
N ALA A 48 18.12 -26.11 25.51
CA ALA A 48 18.94 -25.97 26.71
C ALA A 48 20.11 -25.00 26.50
N GLU A 49 20.81 -25.10 25.36
CA GLU A 49 21.89 -24.17 25.00
C GLU A 49 21.37 -22.75 24.82
N ALA A 50 20.26 -22.58 24.09
CA ALA A 50 19.65 -21.28 23.88
C ALA A 50 19.18 -20.61 25.18
N VAL A 51 18.61 -21.39 26.12
CA VAL A 51 18.25 -20.90 27.46
C VAL A 51 19.50 -20.44 28.22
N ALA A 52 20.59 -21.23 28.18
CA ALA A 52 21.84 -20.86 28.82
C ALA A 52 22.43 -19.55 28.24
N LEU A 53 22.35 -19.36 26.93
CA LEU A 53 22.76 -18.11 26.26
C LEU A 53 21.92 -16.92 26.73
N VAL A 54 20.60 -17.08 26.85
CA VAL A 54 19.70 -16.03 27.36
C VAL A 54 20.05 -15.67 28.81
N GLU A 55 20.23 -16.67 29.68
CA GLU A 55 20.61 -16.44 31.07
C GLU A 55 21.98 -15.76 31.20
N GLN A 56 22.95 -16.17 30.40
CA GLN A 56 24.28 -15.56 30.37
C GLN A 56 24.22 -14.11 29.89
N ALA A 57 23.46 -13.83 28.82
CA ALA A 57 23.24 -12.47 28.31
C ALA A 57 22.57 -11.56 29.36
N ARG A 58 21.65 -12.10 30.18
CA ARG A 58 21.04 -11.36 31.30
C ARG A 58 22.06 -11.09 32.43
N ARG A 59 22.93 -12.06 32.75
CA ARG A 59 23.94 -11.92 33.82
C ARG A 59 25.05 -10.92 33.47
N SER A 60 25.49 -10.89 32.22
CA SER A 60 26.51 -9.95 31.74
C SER A 60 26.02 -8.49 31.76
N GLN A 61 24.70 -8.28 31.86
CA GLN A 61 24.06 -6.98 31.75
C GLN A 61 24.06 -6.10 33.02
N LYS A 62 24.75 -6.46 34.11
CA LYS A 62 24.96 -5.56 35.27
C LYS A 62 25.73 -4.25 34.96
N LYS A 63 25.97 -3.95 33.67
CA LYS A 63 26.63 -2.76 33.12
C LYS A 63 25.81 -2.09 31.99
N GLN A 64 24.50 -1.91 32.15
CA GLN A 64 23.68 -1.29 31.08
C GLN A 64 24.08 0.16 30.74
N GLY A 65 23.95 0.52 29.46
CA GLY A 65 23.94 1.89 28.97
C GLY A 65 22.56 2.55 29.07
N VAL A 66 22.52 3.88 29.04
CA VAL A 66 21.33 4.71 29.32
C VAL A 66 20.15 4.42 28.37
N VAL A 67 20.41 4.04 27.11
CA VAL A 67 19.37 3.88 26.06
C VAL A 67 18.60 2.56 26.17
N GLU A 68 19.26 1.46 26.52
CA GLU A 68 18.59 0.14 26.66
C GLU A 68 17.67 0.12 27.88
N SER A 69 18.13 0.72 28.98
CA SER A 69 17.32 0.99 30.18
C SER A 69 16.11 1.86 29.86
N PHE A 70 16.29 2.87 29.00
CA PHE A 70 15.23 3.75 28.52
C PHE A 70 14.20 3.02 27.62
N LEU A 71 14.63 2.19 26.65
CA LEU A 71 13.74 1.39 25.80
C LEU A 71 12.99 0.29 26.57
N GLN A 72 13.60 -0.27 27.62
CA GLN A 72 12.92 -1.18 28.55
C GLN A 72 11.86 -0.46 29.38
N GLN A 73 12.14 0.76 29.83
CA GLN A 73 11.24 1.56 30.65
C GLN A 73 10.05 2.12 29.83
N PHE A 74 10.29 2.51 28.57
CA PHE A 74 9.29 3.01 27.64
C PHE A 74 9.13 2.03 26.48
N SER A 75 8.54 0.85 26.76
CA SER A 75 8.30 -0.18 25.74
C SER A 75 7.61 0.43 24.51
N LEU A 76 8.22 0.30 23.34
CA LEU A 76 7.79 0.97 22.10
C LEU A 76 6.43 0.49 21.56
N GLY A 77 5.91 -0.62 22.08
CA GLY A 77 4.53 -1.08 21.83
C GLY A 77 3.46 -0.31 22.62
N THR A 78 3.87 0.61 23.50
CA THR A 78 2.97 1.47 24.30
C THR A 78 2.72 2.80 23.59
N ARG A 79 1.63 3.49 23.94
CA ARG A 79 1.32 4.82 23.38
C ARG A 79 2.43 5.83 23.68
N GLU A 80 3.08 5.69 24.83
CA GLU A 80 4.17 6.51 25.33
C GLU A 80 5.46 6.31 24.52
N GLY A 81 5.82 5.05 24.23
CA GLY A 81 6.98 4.73 23.40
C GLY A 81 6.82 5.20 21.95
N LEU A 82 5.61 5.05 21.38
CA LEU A 82 5.24 5.62 20.08
C LEU A 82 5.28 7.15 20.08
N ALA A 83 4.70 7.79 21.09
CA ALA A 83 4.69 9.25 21.23
C ALA A 83 6.12 9.81 21.34
N LEU A 84 6.98 9.16 22.11
CA LEU A 84 8.38 9.56 22.27
C LEU A 84 9.18 9.37 20.97
N MET A 85 8.87 8.34 20.19
CA MET A 85 9.47 8.16 18.88
C MET A 85 9.02 9.19 17.85
N CYS A 86 7.72 9.50 17.82
CA CYS A 86 7.20 10.59 17.01
C CYS A 86 7.82 11.93 17.42
N LEU A 87 8.03 12.16 18.71
CA LEU A 87 8.66 13.35 19.26
C LEU A 87 10.15 13.44 18.88
N ALA A 88 10.86 12.32 18.96
CA ALA A 88 12.25 12.19 18.56
C ALA A 88 12.46 12.51 17.08
N GLU A 89 11.56 11.97 16.27
CA GLU A 89 11.53 12.19 14.85
C GLU A 89 11.16 13.63 14.49
N ALA A 90 10.16 14.21 15.16
CA ALA A 90 9.74 15.59 15.00
C ALA A 90 10.90 16.58 15.21
N LEU A 91 11.63 16.39 16.31
CA LEU A 91 12.73 17.26 16.71
C LEU A 91 13.91 17.24 15.72
N LEU A 92 14.07 16.15 14.98
CA LEU A 92 15.15 15.97 14.00
C LEU A 92 14.76 16.33 12.57
N ARG A 93 13.46 16.25 12.21
CA ARG A 93 12.98 16.46 10.82
C ARG A 93 12.36 17.80 10.54
N VAL A 94 11.67 18.38 11.52
CA VAL A 94 10.83 19.55 11.28
C VAL A 94 11.74 20.79 11.23
N PRO A 95 11.88 21.44 10.06
CA PRO A 95 12.79 22.57 9.89
C PRO A 95 12.30 23.81 10.64
N ASP A 96 10.99 24.00 10.72
CA ASP A 96 10.39 25.15 11.40
C ASP A 96 10.13 24.89 12.88
N GLU A 97 10.42 25.90 13.69
CA GLU A 97 10.31 25.82 15.14
C GLU A 97 8.86 25.72 15.64
N GLU A 98 7.92 26.36 14.94
CA GLU A 98 6.51 26.42 15.34
C GLU A 98 5.79 25.08 15.16
N THR A 99 5.91 24.44 14.00
CA THR A 99 5.33 23.10 13.73
C THR A 99 5.96 22.05 14.61
N ARG A 100 7.28 22.18 14.87
CA ARG A 100 7.99 21.32 15.80
C ARG A 100 7.41 21.46 17.22
N ASP A 101 7.19 22.68 17.69
CA ASP A 101 6.58 22.94 18.99
C ASP A 101 5.13 22.44 19.07
N ARG A 102 4.32 22.58 18.01
CA ARG A 102 2.95 22.02 17.94
C ARG A 102 2.96 20.49 18.05
N LEU A 103 3.83 19.83 17.30
CA LEU A 103 3.96 18.37 17.34
C LEU A 103 4.44 17.88 18.71
N ILE A 104 5.38 18.61 19.33
CA ILE A 104 5.83 18.35 20.69
C ILE A 104 4.67 18.45 21.69
N ALA A 105 3.92 19.54 21.66
CA ALA A 105 2.80 19.76 22.57
C ALA A 105 1.72 18.68 22.42
N GLU A 106 1.38 18.27 21.19
CA GLU A 106 0.38 17.23 20.92
C GLU A 106 0.84 15.85 21.45
N LYS A 107 2.08 15.44 21.15
CA LYS A 107 2.59 14.12 21.57
C LYS A 107 2.89 14.06 23.07
N ILE A 108 3.31 15.16 23.70
CA ILE A 108 3.43 15.23 25.16
C ILE A 108 2.05 15.24 25.83
N GLY A 109 1.07 16.00 25.32
CA GLY A 109 -0.27 16.09 25.90
C GLY A 109 -1.12 14.82 25.77
N SER A 110 -0.79 13.91 24.85
CA SER A 110 -1.55 12.69 24.57
C SER A 110 -1.13 11.46 25.40
N ALA A 111 -0.10 11.58 26.24
CA ALA A 111 0.43 10.51 27.08
C ALA A 111 0.41 10.87 28.59
N ASP A 112 0.08 9.89 29.44
CA ASP A 112 0.04 10.07 30.91
C ASP A 112 1.42 9.80 31.53
N TRP A 113 2.33 10.74 31.32
CA TRP A 113 3.72 10.66 31.78
C TRP A 113 3.85 10.57 33.32
N ALA A 114 2.82 11.02 34.07
CA ALA A 114 2.83 11.04 35.53
C ALA A 114 2.71 9.63 36.15
N ALA A 115 2.08 8.68 35.47
CA ALA A 115 1.88 7.32 35.96
C ALA A 115 3.17 6.47 36.03
N HIS A 116 4.22 6.88 35.30
CA HIS A 116 5.50 6.15 35.20
C HIS A 116 6.65 6.78 36.01
N LEU A 117 6.41 7.94 36.64
CA LEU A 117 7.34 8.61 37.55
C LEU A 117 7.31 7.93 38.93
N GLY A 118 8.15 6.91 39.14
CA GLY A 118 8.39 6.33 40.48
C GLY A 118 8.43 4.81 40.59
N GLN A 119 8.50 4.05 39.48
CA GLN A 119 8.47 2.57 39.51
C GLN A 119 9.85 1.87 39.47
N SER A 120 10.96 2.55 39.75
CA SER A 120 12.29 1.92 39.78
C SER A 120 12.94 1.95 41.17
N ASP A 121 13.39 0.78 41.64
CA ASP A 121 14.11 0.58 42.93
C ASP A 121 15.59 1.04 42.88
N SER A 122 16.04 1.67 41.80
CA SER A 122 17.42 2.15 41.66
C SER A 122 17.55 3.61 42.10
N LEU A 123 18.13 3.81 43.28
CA LEU A 123 18.54 5.10 43.86
C LEU A 123 19.48 5.94 42.97
N PHE A 124 19.96 5.42 41.84
CA PHE A 124 20.85 6.12 40.90
C PHE A 124 20.14 6.82 39.73
N VAL A 125 18.84 6.62 39.51
CA VAL A 125 18.14 7.15 38.32
C VAL A 125 17.24 8.35 38.64
N ASN A 126 16.87 8.55 39.91
CA ASN A 126 15.88 9.55 40.28
C ASN A 126 16.54 10.83 40.83
N ALA A 127 16.26 11.96 40.16
CA ALA A 127 16.65 13.34 40.45
C ALA A 127 18.11 13.77 40.15
N SER A 128 19.14 12.97 40.47
CA SER A 128 20.55 13.41 40.29
C SER A 128 20.98 13.49 38.82
N THR A 129 20.54 12.55 37.98
CA THR A 129 20.84 12.51 36.54
C THR A 129 20.21 13.67 35.77
N TRP A 130 19.00 14.07 36.17
CA TRP A 130 18.30 15.22 35.59
C TRP A 130 18.94 16.56 36.02
N GLY A 131 19.35 16.68 37.28
CA GLY A 131 20.06 17.87 37.78
C GLY A 131 21.47 18.04 37.19
N LEU A 132 22.20 16.94 36.96
CA LEU A 132 23.53 16.93 36.34
C LEU A 132 23.49 17.32 34.85
N MET A 133 22.48 16.85 34.10
CA MET A 133 22.31 17.21 32.68
C MET A 133 21.88 18.67 32.47
N LEU A 134 21.17 19.27 33.43
CA LEU A 134 20.63 20.63 33.30
C LEU A 134 21.60 21.76 33.68
N THR A 135 22.64 21.51 34.49
CA THR A 135 23.42 22.61 35.10
C THR A 135 24.94 22.52 34.95
N GLY A 136 25.50 21.38 34.54
CA GLY A 136 26.95 21.23 34.29
C GLY A 136 27.87 21.48 35.49
N LYS A 137 27.33 21.61 36.71
CA LYS A 137 28.10 21.75 37.96
C LYS A 137 27.45 20.96 39.09
N LEU A 138 28.28 20.28 39.88
CA LEU A 138 27.91 19.67 41.15
C LEU A 138 27.44 20.76 42.12
N VAL A 139 26.16 20.73 42.48
CA VAL A 139 25.62 21.51 43.61
C VAL A 139 25.25 20.52 44.70
N ASP A 140 25.81 20.73 45.89
CA ASP A 140 25.48 19.95 47.09
C ASP A 140 24.00 20.10 47.45
N VAL A 141 23.38 18.98 47.78
CA VAL A 141 21.94 18.87 48.04
C VAL A 141 21.64 19.32 49.47
N ASP A 142 20.72 20.27 49.59
CA ASP A 142 20.26 20.88 50.84
C ASP A 142 19.55 19.87 51.77
N ASP A 143 19.86 19.91 53.07
CA ASP A 143 19.45 18.92 54.09
C ASP A 143 17.92 18.85 54.32
N GLN A 144 17.13 19.79 53.78
CA GLN A 144 15.66 19.78 53.85
C GLN A 144 14.99 18.78 52.89
N ALA A 145 15.69 18.29 51.85
CA ALA A 145 15.13 17.35 50.87
C ALA A 145 14.80 15.95 51.45
N ARG A 146 15.32 15.62 52.63
CA ARG A 146 15.09 14.32 53.28
C ARG A 146 13.74 14.19 54.01
N SER A 147 13.01 15.29 54.21
CA SER A 147 11.82 15.30 55.10
C SER A 147 10.46 15.31 54.38
N ASP A 148 10.40 15.74 53.11
CA ASP A 148 9.16 15.78 52.30
C ASP A 148 9.47 15.66 50.79
N LEU A 149 9.94 14.49 50.40
CA LEU A 149 10.21 14.15 48.99
C LEU A 149 8.96 14.27 48.09
N PRO A 150 7.75 13.82 48.52
CA PRO A 150 6.54 13.94 47.71
C PRO A 150 6.10 15.39 47.47
N GLY A 151 6.14 16.25 48.48
CA GLY A 151 5.77 17.67 48.36
C GLY A 151 6.81 18.52 47.61
N PHE A 152 8.08 18.09 47.59
CA PHE A 152 9.14 18.68 46.75
C PHE A 152 8.97 18.29 45.28
N LEU A 153 8.73 17.00 44.98
CA LEU A 153 8.46 16.51 43.62
C LEU A 153 7.18 17.11 43.03
N LYS A 154 6.12 17.29 43.83
CA LYS A 154 4.86 17.93 43.39
C LYS A 154 5.04 19.43 43.09
N ARG A 155 5.92 20.13 43.82
CA ARG A 155 6.29 21.52 43.54
C ARG A 155 7.21 21.68 42.34
N ILE A 156 8.08 20.70 42.09
CA ILE A 156 8.96 20.65 40.93
C ILE A 156 8.17 20.30 39.66
N ALA A 157 7.28 19.32 39.69
CA ALA A 157 6.39 18.99 38.57
C ALA A 157 5.44 20.15 38.21
N GLY A 158 5.07 20.98 39.20
CA GLY A 158 4.27 22.20 38.99
C GLY A 158 5.07 23.47 38.63
N ARG A 159 6.41 23.48 38.77
CA ARG A 159 7.28 24.65 38.46
C ARG A 159 8.24 24.44 37.29
N LEU A 160 8.59 23.20 36.96
CA LEU A 160 9.34 22.87 35.75
C LEU A 160 8.32 22.68 34.63
N GLY A 161 7.93 23.79 33.99
CA GLY A 161 6.97 23.76 32.89
C GLY A 161 7.42 22.85 31.74
N GLU A 162 6.48 22.60 30.82
CA GLU A 162 6.65 21.93 29.53
C GLU A 162 8.00 22.20 28.82
N PRO A 163 8.60 23.42 28.84
CA PRO A 163 9.87 23.68 28.15
C PRO A 163 11.09 22.91 28.69
N VAL A 164 11.12 22.55 29.98
CA VAL A 164 12.27 21.83 30.57
C VAL A 164 12.23 20.34 30.21
N ILE A 165 11.04 19.75 30.25
CA ILE A 165 10.80 18.37 29.79
C ILE A 165 11.13 18.27 28.29
N ARG A 166 10.71 19.27 27.50
CA ARG A 166 11.02 19.40 26.07
C ARG A 166 12.53 19.37 25.79
N GLN A 167 13.31 20.21 26.47
CA GLN A 167 14.76 20.29 26.26
C GLN A 167 15.49 19.00 26.63
N ALA A 168 15.03 18.34 27.69
CA ALA A 168 15.60 17.07 28.14
C ALA A 168 15.28 15.92 27.18
N VAL A 169 14.04 15.84 26.68
CA VAL A 169 13.68 14.82 25.66
C VAL A 169 14.43 15.08 24.35
N ALA A 170 14.56 16.32 23.90
CA ALA A 170 15.35 16.64 22.70
C ALA A 170 16.83 16.25 22.82
N THR A 171 17.41 16.44 24.02
CA THR A 171 18.79 16.02 24.27
C THR A 171 18.91 14.49 24.32
N ALA A 172 17.97 13.80 24.95
CA ALA A 172 17.92 12.33 24.98
C ALA A 172 17.80 11.72 23.58
N VAL A 173 16.95 12.30 22.72
CA VAL A 173 16.76 11.90 21.32
C VAL A 173 18.04 12.07 20.51
N LYS A 174 18.72 13.20 20.66
CA LYS A 174 19.98 13.45 19.96
C LYS A 174 21.06 12.43 20.36
N ILE A 175 21.11 12.05 21.64
CA ILE A 175 22.00 11.01 22.15
C ILE A 175 21.61 9.62 21.63
N MET A 176 20.30 9.32 21.54
CA MET A 176 19.82 8.05 20.96
C MET A 176 20.16 7.92 19.47
N GLY A 177 20.06 9.01 18.70
CA GLY A 177 20.46 9.02 17.29
C GLY A 177 21.91 8.59 17.06
N GLU A 178 22.82 8.93 17.99
CA GLU A 178 24.23 8.52 17.95
C GLU A 178 24.48 7.03 18.28
N GLN A 179 23.46 6.33 18.83
CA GLN A 179 23.53 4.89 19.08
C GLN A 179 22.98 4.03 17.93
N PHE A 180 22.06 4.54 17.11
CA PHE A 180 21.48 3.78 16.00
C PHE A 180 22.30 3.83 14.71
N VAL A 181 23.19 4.81 14.56
CA VAL A 181 24.22 4.83 13.50
C VAL A 181 25.60 4.62 14.09
N VAL A 182 26.44 3.87 13.38
CA VAL A 182 27.85 3.72 13.79
C VAL A 182 28.59 5.04 13.62
N GLY A 183 28.21 5.83 12.60
CA GLY A 183 28.71 7.17 12.38
C GLY A 183 27.93 7.90 11.27
N ARG A 184 28.04 9.23 11.24
CA ARG A 184 27.38 10.07 10.22
C ARG A 184 27.99 9.94 8.83
N THR A 185 29.26 9.54 8.78
CA THR A 185 30.01 9.29 7.55
C THR A 185 30.72 7.95 7.63
N ILE A 186 31.01 7.34 6.48
CA ILE A 186 31.72 6.06 6.42
C ILE A 186 33.09 6.11 7.12
N GLN A 187 33.80 7.24 7.06
CA GLN A 187 35.09 7.42 7.72
C GLN A 187 34.93 7.41 9.25
N SER A 188 33.89 8.06 9.77
CA SER A 188 33.60 8.05 11.22
C SER A 188 33.20 6.64 11.69
N ALA A 189 32.42 5.93 10.88
CA ALA A 189 31.98 4.58 11.17
C ALA A 189 33.15 3.59 11.18
N LEU A 190 34.05 3.66 10.19
CA LEU A 190 35.29 2.89 10.12
C LEU A 190 36.23 3.18 11.30
N LYS A 191 36.37 4.45 11.70
CA LYS A 191 37.21 4.81 12.86
C LYS A 191 36.68 4.18 14.14
N ARG A 192 35.36 4.18 14.34
CA ARG A 192 34.70 3.58 15.50
C ARG A 192 34.82 2.06 15.48
N SER A 193 34.50 1.41 14.35
CA SER A 193 34.57 -0.06 14.23
C SER A 193 35.98 -0.58 14.47
N ASN A 194 37.01 0.08 13.93
CA ASN A 194 38.41 -0.31 14.15
C ASN A 194 38.85 -0.13 15.61
N ARG A 195 38.38 0.93 16.29
CA ARG A 195 38.69 1.16 17.70
C ARG A 195 38.07 0.10 18.60
N GLU A 196 36.86 -0.35 18.25
CA GLU A 196 36.06 -1.29 19.05
C GLU A 196 36.23 -2.75 18.57
N GLY A 197 37.03 -2.99 17.53
CA GLY A 197 37.37 -4.32 17.03
C GLY A 197 36.24 -5.04 16.31
N TRP A 198 35.26 -4.32 15.77
CA TRP A 198 34.09 -4.92 15.11
C TRP A 198 34.36 -5.25 13.65
N LEU A 199 33.92 -6.44 13.22
CA LEU A 199 33.72 -6.74 11.81
C LEU A 199 32.37 -6.18 11.35
N CYS A 200 32.32 -5.42 10.27
CA CYS A 200 31.09 -4.73 9.83
C CYS A 200 30.69 -5.04 8.38
N SER A 201 29.38 -4.97 8.11
CA SER A 201 28.83 -4.69 6.78
C SER A 201 28.13 -3.33 6.86
N PHE A 202 28.63 -2.33 6.16
CA PHE A 202 28.09 -0.97 6.24
C PHE A 202 26.85 -0.79 5.35
N ASP A 203 25.78 -0.26 5.91
CA ASP A 203 24.53 0.10 5.22
C ASP A 203 24.42 1.61 5.12
N MET A 204 24.47 2.12 3.89
CA MET A 204 24.49 3.57 3.62
C MET A 204 23.09 4.22 3.66
N LEU A 205 22.07 3.50 4.15
CA LEU A 205 20.70 3.98 4.40
C LEU A 205 19.93 4.47 3.16
N GLY A 206 20.52 4.44 1.96
CA GLY A 206 19.82 4.74 0.72
C GLY A 206 18.79 3.66 0.37
N GLU A 207 17.55 4.06 0.11
CA GLU A 207 16.48 3.21 -0.40
C GLU A 207 15.49 4.03 -1.25
N GLY A 208 14.89 3.38 -2.24
CA GLY A 208 13.77 3.94 -3.01
C GLY A 208 14.04 5.29 -3.66
N ALA A 209 14.96 5.35 -4.62
CA ALA A 209 15.08 6.53 -5.48
C ALA A 209 13.71 6.84 -6.12
N ARG A 210 13.31 8.11 -6.16
CA ARG A 210 12.13 8.56 -6.92
C ARG A 210 12.50 9.29 -8.19
N THR A 211 13.76 9.73 -8.28
CA THR A 211 14.30 10.46 -9.42
C THR A 211 15.62 9.83 -9.87
N LEU A 212 16.03 10.09 -11.12
CA LEU A 212 17.37 9.73 -11.59
C LEU A 212 18.47 10.44 -10.78
N ALA A 213 18.22 11.65 -10.30
CA ALA A 213 19.16 12.39 -9.46
C ALA A 213 19.35 11.72 -8.09
N ASP A 214 18.30 11.12 -7.52
CA ASP A 214 18.43 10.30 -6.31
C ASP A 214 19.30 9.07 -6.59
N ALA A 215 19.05 8.36 -7.70
CA ALA A 215 19.86 7.20 -8.09
C ALA A 215 21.35 7.56 -8.28
N ASP A 216 21.65 8.68 -8.96
CA ASP A 216 23.01 9.20 -9.12
C ASP A 216 23.65 9.56 -7.78
N ARG A 217 22.87 10.16 -6.87
CA ARG A 217 23.35 10.50 -5.52
C ARG A 217 23.70 9.25 -4.74
N TYR A 218 22.81 8.25 -4.71
CA TYR A 218 23.04 7.01 -3.98
C TYR A 218 24.17 6.17 -4.57
N GLU A 219 24.29 6.10 -5.90
CA GLU A 219 25.44 5.43 -6.53
C GLU A 219 26.76 6.04 -6.07
N ARG A 220 26.88 7.38 -6.05
CA ARG A 220 28.07 8.07 -5.54
C ARG A 220 28.34 7.75 -4.07
N ILE A 221 27.30 7.80 -3.22
CA ILE A 221 27.42 7.48 -1.78
C ILE A 221 27.92 6.04 -1.59
N TYR A 222 27.39 5.08 -2.35
CA TYR A 222 27.86 3.71 -2.30
C TYR A 222 29.29 3.56 -2.83
N ALA A 223 29.62 4.16 -3.97
CA ALA A 223 30.97 4.09 -4.53
C ALA A 223 32.02 4.63 -3.55
N ASP A 224 31.78 5.81 -2.98
CA ASP A 224 32.66 6.43 -1.98
C ASP A 224 32.80 5.56 -0.72
N ALA A 225 31.71 4.94 -0.27
CA ALA A 225 31.73 4.03 0.87
C ALA A 225 32.52 2.76 0.60
N ILE A 226 32.31 2.12 -0.56
CA ILE A 226 33.02 0.90 -0.99
C ILE A 226 34.52 1.19 -1.09
N GLU A 227 34.91 2.32 -1.68
CA GLU A 227 36.32 2.71 -1.73
C GLU A 227 36.92 2.96 -0.34
N ALA A 228 36.19 3.66 0.54
CA ALA A 228 36.67 3.96 1.88
C ALA A 228 36.89 2.68 2.70
N VAL A 229 35.94 1.73 2.62
CA VAL A 229 36.05 0.41 3.27
C VAL A 229 37.22 -0.37 2.67
N GLY A 230 37.29 -0.44 1.34
CA GLY A 230 38.32 -1.17 0.61
C GLY A 230 39.75 -0.72 0.91
N ARG A 231 39.99 0.59 1.06
CA ARG A 231 41.30 1.14 1.45
C ARG A 231 41.75 0.68 2.85
N THR A 232 40.82 0.25 3.71
CA THR A 232 41.11 -0.25 5.06
C THR A 232 41.14 -1.77 5.17
N ALA A 233 40.77 -2.51 4.11
CA ALA A 233 40.61 -3.96 4.14
C ALA A 233 41.91 -4.75 4.36
N LYS A 234 43.08 -4.15 4.09
CA LYS A 234 44.43 -4.71 4.37
C LYS A 234 44.62 -6.19 3.96
N GLY A 235 43.95 -6.65 2.91
CA GLY A 235 44.04 -8.04 2.44
C GLY A 235 43.36 -9.09 3.33
N GLN A 236 42.41 -8.69 4.19
CA GLN A 236 41.62 -9.61 5.03
C GLN A 236 40.62 -10.46 4.22
N GLY A 237 40.38 -10.10 2.95
CA GLY A 237 39.41 -10.74 2.08
C GLY A 237 37.96 -10.51 2.51
N PRO A 238 37.00 -11.08 1.77
CA PRO A 238 35.58 -10.78 1.96
C PRO A 238 34.97 -11.42 3.23
N GLU A 239 35.53 -12.55 3.69
CA GLU A 239 35.02 -13.29 4.85
C GLU A 239 35.45 -12.67 6.18
N HIS A 240 36.68 -12.17 6.28
CA HIS A 240 37.25 -11.66 7.54
C HIS A 240 37.43 -10.14 7.55
N GLY A 241 37.32 -9.47 6.40
CA GLY A 241 37.37 -8.02 6.27
C GLY A 241 35.98 -7.37 6.23
N HIS A 242 35.93 -6.06 6.46
CA HIS A 242 34.69 -5.28 6.34
C HIS A 242 34.03 -5.41 4.96
N GLY A 243 32.70 -5.22 4.91
CA GLY A 243 31.92 -5.22 3.67
C GLY A 243 30.91 -4.08 3.61
N VAL A 244 30.13 -4.07 2.54
CA VAL A 244 29.02 -3.12 2.33
C VAL A 244 27.72 -3.85 2.00
N SER A 245 26.59 -3.22 2.31
CA SER A 245 25.27 -3.65 1.84
C SER A 245 24.65 -2.56 0.98
N VAL A 246 24.06 -2.97 -0.16
CA VAL A 246 23.51 -2.07 -1.18
C VAL A 246 22.07 -2.46 -1.46
N LYS A 247 21.17 -1.48 -1.53
CA LYS A 247 19.76 -1.67 -1.90
C LYS A 247 19.57 -1.30 -3.36
N LEU A 248 18.93 -2.18 -4.12
CA LEU A 248 18.73 -1.98 -5.56
C LEU A 248 17.75 -0.84 -5.85
N SER A 249 16.71 -0.68 -5.03
CA SER A 249 15.76 0.43 -5.15
C SER A 249 16.42 1.82 -5.00
N ALA A 250 17.57 1.93 -4.34
CA ALA A 250 18.31 3.19 -4.23
C ALA A 250 18.99 3.59 -5.55
N LEU A 251 19.23 2.63 -6.44
CA LEU A 251 20.01 2.81 -7.67
C LEU A 251 19.14 2.94 -8.93
N SER A 252 17.82 2.82 -8.80
CA SER A 252 16.89 3.05 -9.90
C SER A 252 15.55 3.54 -9.38
N PRO A 253 14.99 4.60 -9.98
CA PRO A 253 13.64 5.01 -9.66
C PRO A 253 12.58 4.00 -10.10
N ARG A 254 12.89 3.17 -11.12
CA ARG A 254 11.98 2.19 -11.71
C ARG A 254 12.50 0.76 -11.53
N TYR A 255 12.79 0.40 -10.29
CA TYR A 255 13.18 -0.97 -9.92
C TYR A 255 11.94 -1.87 -9.79
N GLU A 256 11.38 -2.25 -10.94
CA GLU A 256 10.11 -2.98 -11.07
C GLU A 256 10.18 -4.02 -12.20
N ALA A 257 9.51 -5.16 -12.05
CA ALA A 257 9.50 -6.23 -13.06
C ALA A 257 8.82 -5.84 -14.38
N THR A 258 7.91 -4.86 -14.37
CA THR A 258 7.30 -4.30 -15.58
C THR A 258 8.25 -3.38 -16.35
N HIS A 259 9.32 -2.90 -15.71
CA HIS A 259 10.35 -2.01 -16.27
C HIS A 259 11.69 -2.75 -16.42
N GLU A 260 11.64 -4.05 -16.72
CA GLU A 260 12.84 -4.89 -16.78
C GLU A 260 13.89 -4.38 -17.80
N ASP A 261 13.47 -3.80 -18.93
CA ASP A 261 14.38 -3.18 -19.90
C ASP A 261 15.17 -2.00 -19.30
N GLU A 262 14.52 -1.16 -18.49
CA GLU A 262 15.17 -0.04 -17.79
C GLU A 262 16.12 -0.52 -16.70
N VAL A 263 15.75 -1.62 -16.03
CA VAL A 263 16.61 -2.28 -15.06
C VAL A 263 17.91 -2.74 -15.72
N TRP A 264 17.86 -3.33 -16.91
CA TRP A 264 19.07 -3.75 -17.62
C TRP A 264 19.88 -2.60 -18.19
N THR A 265 19.24 -1.54 -18.65
CA THR A 265 19.93 -0.39 -19.29
C THR A 265 20.46 0.63 -18.28
N SER A 266 19.84 0.76 -17.11
CA SER A 266 20.13 1.83 -16.14
C SER A 266 20.57 1.31 -14.78
N LEU A 267 19.92 0.28 -14.23
CA LEU A 267 20.27 -0.26 -12.91
C LEU A 267 21.49 -1.19 -12.97
N TYR A 268 21.51 -2.13 -13.92
CA TYR A 268 22.58 -3.11 -14.06
C TYR A 268 23.98 -2.46 -14.19
N PRO A 269 24.19 -1.41 -15.02
CA PRO A 269 25.49 -0.75 -15.11
C PRO A 269 25.97 -0.16 -13.78
N ARG A 270 25.06 0.42 -12.98
CA ARG A 270 25.39 1.01 -11.68
C ARG A 270 25.79 -0.06 -10.67
N ILE A 271 25.02 -1.15 -10.57
CA ILE A 271 25.37 -2.24 -9.65
C ILE A 271 26.67 -2.94 -10.07
N LEU A 272 26.90 -3.10 -11.38
CA LEU A 272 28.15 -3.62 -11.90
C LEU A 272 29.34 -2.72 -11.54
N HIS A 273 29.20 -1.41 -11.71
CA HIS A 273 30.24 -0.44 -11.33
C HIS A 273 30.59 -0.58 -9.83
N LEU A 274 29.60 -0.61 -8.95
CA LEU A 274 29.81 -0.80 -7.51
C LEU A 274 30.47 -2.16 -7.19
N ALA A 275 30.04 -3.23 -7.85
CA ALA A 275 30.62 -4.56 -7.70
C ALA A 275 32.08 -4.62 -8.19
N GLN A 276 32.44 -3.90 -9.26
CA GLN A 276 33.83 -3.80 -9.74
C GLN A 276 34.74 -3.09 -8.73
N ILE A 277 34.24 -2.02 -8.07
CA ILE A 277 34.98 -1.36 -6.99
C ILE A 277 35.18 -2.34 -5.83
N ALA A 278 34.13 -3.06 -5.43
CA ALA A 278 34.22 -4.05 -4.35
C ALA A 278 35.19 -5.20 -4.68
N ALA A 279 35.14 -5.72 -5.91
CA ALA A 279 36.04 -6.76 -6.41
C ALA A 279 37.51 -6.31 -6.44
N LYS A 280 37.78 -5.07 -6.85
CA LYS A 280 39.12 -4.47 -6.83
C LYS A 280 39.75 -4.49 -5.44
N TYR A 281 38.95 -4.29 -4.39
CA TYR A 281 39.42 -4.27 -3.00
C TYR A 281 39.22 -5.60 -2.25
N ASP A 282 38.66 -6.62 -2.92
CA ASP A 282 38.37 -7.93 -2.34
C ASP A 282 37.56 -7.89 -1.04
N ILE A 283 36.47 -7.10 -1.03
CA ILE A 283 35.58 -6.96 0.13
C ILE A 283 34.23 -7.64 -0.08
N ASN A 284 33.49 -7.90 1.01
CA ASN A 284 32.11 -8.40 0.93
C ASN A 284 31.18 -7.32 0.37
N PHE A 285 30.36 -7.70 -0.61
CA PHE A 285 29.35 -6.87 -1.24
C PHE A 285 28.01 -7.61 -1.22
N THR A 286 27.09 -7.14 -0.39
CA THR A 286 25.79 -7.80 -0.22
C THR A 286 24.68 -6.98 -0.87
N MET A 287 23.98 -7.57 -1.84
CA MET A 287 22.71 -7.03 -2.35
C MET A 287 21.60 -7.31 -1.32
N ASP A 288 21.04 -6.27 -0.70
CA ASP A 288 19.96 -6.43 0.27
C ASP A 288 18.67 -6.89 -0.41
N ALA A 289 17.85 -7.66 0.32
CA ALA A 289 16.55 -8.12 -0.13
C ALA A 289 15.44 -7.17 0.33
N GLU A 290 14.58 -6.78 -0.61
CA GLU A 290 13.51 -5.79 -0.43
C GLU A 290 12.13 -6.47 -0.45
N GLU A 291 11.13 -5.90 -1.12
CA GLU A 291 9.78 -6.47 -1.21
C GLU A 291 9.70 -7.72 -2.10
N ALA A 292 8.67 -8.53 -1.88
CA ALA A 292 8.54 -9.86 -2.48
C ALA A 292 8.33 -9.83 -4.01
N ASP A 293 7.83 -8.74 -4.58
CA ASP A 293 7.68 -8.52 -6.02
C ASP A 293 9.01 -8.26 -6.75
N ARG A 294 10.08 -7.93 -6.02
CA ARG A 294 11.42 -7.66 -6.56
C ARG A 294 12.37 -8.87 -6.54
N LEU A 295 11.98 -9.97 -5.89
CA LEU A 295 12.84 -11.13 -5.68
C LEU A 295 13.34 -11.76 -6.99
N ALA A 296 12.45 -12.08 -7.93
CA ALA A 296 12.85 -12.72 -9.19
C ALA A 296 13.81 -11.80 -9.98
N LEU A 297 13.49 -10.51 -10.04
CA LEU A 297 14.31 -9.51 -10.73
C LEU A 297 15.69 -9.30 -10.08
N SER A 298 15.79 -9.30 -8.75
CA SER A 298 17.08 -9.20 -8.05
C SER A 298 17.98 -10.41 -8.35
N LEU A 299 17.40 -11.60 -8.46
CA LEU A 299 18.12 -12.84 -8.76
C LEU A 299 18.60 -12.87 -10.20
N LYS A 300 17.85 -12.31 -11.16
CA LYS A 300 18.33 -12.13 -12.54
C LYS A 300 19.58 -11.24 -12.58
N LEU A 301 19.58 -10.12 -11.83
CA LEU A 301 20.74 -9.24 -11.71
C LEU A 301 21.95 -9.95 -11.07
N LEU A 302 21.71 -10.73 -10.01
CA LEU A 302 22.76 -11.53 -9.36
C LEU A 302 23.34 -12.57 -10.32
N ASP A 303 22.51 -13.29 -11.07
CA ASP A 303 22.95 -14.30 -12.04
C ASP A 303 23.87 -13.67 -13.11
N ARG A 304 23.46 -12.50 -13.63
CA ARG A 304 24.28 -11.74 -14.57
C ARG A 304 25.60 -11.29 -13.95
N LEU A 305 25.63 -10.83 -12.70
CA LEU A 305 26.86 -10.46 -11.98
C LEU A 305 27.75 -11.67 -11.71
N ALA A 306 27.19 -12.83 -11.35
CA ALA A 306 27.96 -14.03 -11.06
C ALA A 306 28.79 -14.50 -12.27
N HIS A 307 28.24 -14.32 -13.47
CA HIS A 307 28.86 -14.62 -14.76
C HIS A 307 29.65 -13.45 -15.39
N GLU A 308 29.77 -12.31 -14.72
CA GLU A 308 30.43 -11.13 -15.25
C GLU A 308 31.97 -11.32 -15.29
N PRO A 309 32.61 -11.28 -16.47
CA PRO A 309 34.06 -11.50 -16.58
C PRO A 309 34.89 -10.45 -15.85
N SER A 310 34.42 -9.20 -15.79
CA SER A 310 35.13 -8.10 -15.14
C SER A 310 35.25 -8.25 -13.62
N LEU A 311 34.49 -9.17 -13.00
CA LEU A 311 34.61 -9.50 -11.57
C LEU A 311 35.62 -10.62 -11.28
N GLY A 312 36.24 -11.24 -12.30
CA GLY A 312 37.30 -12.23 -12.14
C GLY A 312 36.96 -13.35 -11.14
N GLY A 313 37.94 -13.76 -10.33
CA GLY A 313 37.79 -14.78 -9.29
C GLY A 313 37.30 -14.29 -7.93
N TRP A 314 36.79 -13.06 -7.83
CA TRP A 314 36.34 -12.45 -6.57
C TRP A 314 35.22 -13.26 -5.89
N THR A 315 35.34 -13.50 -4.60
CA THR A 315 34.41 -14.33 -3.81
C THR A 315 33.52 -13.50 -2.86
N GLY A 316 33.57 -12.18 -2.96
CA GLY A 316 32.80 -11.27 -2.09
C GLY A 316 31.39 -10.94 -2.59
N LEU A 317 30.99 -11.40 -3.77
CA LEU A 317 29.64 -11.18 -4.30
C LEU A 317 28.60 -11.93 -3.45
N GLY A 318 27.56 -11.22 -3.02
CA GLY A 318 26.55 -11.78 -2.16
C GLY A 318 25.18 -11.13 -2.27
N LEU A 319 24.20 -11.77 -1.63
CA LEU A 319 22.83 -11.27 -1.47
C LEU A 319 22.25 -11.64 -0.11
N ALA A 320 21.20 -10.94 0.29
CA ALA A 320 20.31 -11.38 1.36
C ALA A 320 19.16 -12.24 0.80
N VAL A 321 18.71 -13.23 1.58
CA VAL A 321 17.52 -14.04 1.32
C VAL A 321 16.64 -14.03 2.57
N GLN A 322 15.33 -13.85 2.38
CA GLN A 322 14.36 -13.64 3.46
C GLN A 322 13.58 -14.93 3.75
N ALA A 323 13.83 -15.54 4.92
CA ALA A 323 13.20 -16.78 5.35
C ALA A 323 11.70 -16.66 5.69
N TYR A 324 11.17 -15.45 5.85
CA TYR A 324 9.73 -15.24 6.03
C TYR A 324 8.92 -15.46 4.74
N GLN A 325 9.56 -15.54 3.56
CA GLN A 325 8.88 -15.79 2.29
C GLN A 325 8.71 -17.29 2.10
N LYS A 326 7.56 -17.70 1.55
CA LYS A 326 7.26 -19.11 1.25
C LYS A 326 8.19 -19.72 0.19
N ARG A 327 8.88 -18.87 -0.57
CA ARG A 327 9.89 -19.23 -1.59
C ARG A 327 11.33 -19.31 -1.07
N GLY A 328 11.57 -18.99 0.20
CA GLY A 328 12.92 -18.81 0.75
C GLY A 328 13.85 -20.02 0.55
N LEU A 329 13.34 -21.25 0.77
CA LEU A 329 14.12 -22.47 0.56
C LEU A 329 14.50 -22.65 -0.92
N GLU A 330 13.52 -22.55 -1.81
CA GLU A 330 13.74 -22.70 -3.25
C GLU A 330 14.72 -21.64 -3.78
N THR A 331 14.64 -20.41 -3.28
CA THR A 331 15.63 -19.36 -3.58
C THR A 331 17.05 -19.79 -3.21
N ILE A 332 17.25 -20.35 -2.01
CA ILE A 332 18.57 -20.83 -1.55
C ILE A 332 19.08 -21.96 -2.44
N GLU A 333 18.22 -22.92 -2.78
CA GLU A 333 18.58 -24.06 -3.64
C GLU A 333 19.02 -23.59 -5.03
N ARG A 334 18.27 -22.65 -5.64
CA ARG A 334 18.59 -22.06 -6.94
C ARG A 334 19.85 -21.18 -6.88
N VAL A 335 20.07 -20.43 -5.80
CA VAL A 335 21.31 -19.66 -5.60
C VAL A 335 22.53 -20.57 -5.41
N ALA A 336 22.38 -21.69 -4.70
CA ALA A 336 23.43 -22.69 -4.57
C ALA A 336 23.78 -23.32 -5.92
N ASP A 337 22.78 -23.59 -6.76
CA ASP A 337 23.00 -24.04 -8.14
C ASP A 337 23.70 -22.97 -8.98
N LEU A 338 23.29 -21.70 -8.91
CA LEU A 338 23.97 -20.58 -9.57
C LEU A 338 25.44 -20.49 -9.15
N ALA A 339 25.75 -20.60 -7.85
CA ALA A 339 27.13 -20.60 -7.36
C ALA A 339 27.96 -21.73 -7.98
N ARG A 340 27.40 -22.95 -8.06
CA ARG A 340 28.06 -24.11 -8.70
C ARG A 340 28.27 -23.91 -10.20
N ARG A 341 27.25 -23.43 -10.93
CA ARG A 341 27.31 -23.23 -12.39
C ARG A 341 28.25 -22.10 -12.80
N SER A 342 28.24 -20.99 -12.06
CA SER A 342 29.12 -19.86 -12.30
C SER A 342 30.57 -20.11 -11.84
N GLY A 343 30.78 -21.13 -10.99
CA GLY A 343 32.07 -21.40 -10.35
C GLY A 343 32.46 -20.37 -9.29
N ARG A 344 31.54 -19.48 -8.90
CA ARG A 344 31.77 -18.42 -7.92
C ARG A 344 31.21 -18.83 -6.57
N ARG A 345 32.02 -18.72 -5.52
CA ARG A 345 31.53 -18.81 -4.15
C ARG A 345 30.70 -17.56 -3.83
N LEU A 346 29.43 -17.72 -3.51
CA LEU A 346 28.53 -16.61 -3.19
C LEU A 346 28.37 -16.46 -1.68
N MET A 347 28.39 -15.21 -1.19
CA MET A 347 28.12 -14.89 0.21
C MET A 347 26.62 -14.67 0.40
N VAL A 348 25.95 -15.57 1.12
CA VAL A 348 24.49 -15.54 1.24
C VAL A 348 24.12 -15.20 2.68
N ARG A 349 23.42 -14.08 2.85
CA ARG A 349 22.88 -13.62 4.13
C ARG A 349 21.46 -14.11 4.32
N LEU A 350 21.24 -15.02 5.25
CA LEU A 350 19.90 -15.43 5.66
C LEU A 350 19.36 -14.50 6.74
N VAL A 351 18.28 -13.80 6.41
CA VAL A 351 17.50 -12.97 7.34
C VAL A 351 16.10 -13.55 7.51
N LYS A 352 15.34 -13.11 8.52
CA LYS A 352 13.90 -13.41 8.57
C LYS A 352 13.16 -12.61 7.49
N GLY A 353 13.13 -11.29 7.63
CA GLY A 353 12.50 -10.36 6.69
C GLY A 353 12.12 -9.06 7.39
N ALA A 354 12.01 -7.96 6.63
CA ALA A 354 11.86 -6.60 7.16
C ALA A 354 10.58 -5.86 6.69
N TYR A 355 9.79 -6.50 5.82
CA TYR A 355 8.63 -5.87 5.15
C TYR A 355 7.30 -6.58 5.45
N TRP A 356 7.23 -7.34 6.54
CA TRP A 356 6.15 -8.32 6.76
C TRP A 356 4.75 -7.68 6.73
N ASP A 357 4.55 -6.58 7.45
CA ASP A 357 3.29 -5.84 7.51
C ASP A 357 2.91 -5.23 6.15
N THR A 358 3.91 -4.72 5.41
CA THR A 358 3.76 -4.21 4.06
C THR A 358 3.32 -5.30 3.10
N GLU A 359 3.90 -6.51 3.19
CA GLU A 359 3.50 -7.66 2.37
C GLU A 359 2.08 -8.14 2.68
N ILE A 360 1.69 -8.17 3.96
CA ILE A 360 0.30 -8.47 4.36
C ILE A 360 -0.66 -7.42 3.78
N LYS A 361 -0.35 -6.14 3.95
CA LYS A 361 -1.18 -5.03 3.44
C LYS A 361 -1.28 -5.05 1.92
N ARG A 362 -0.16 -5.17 1.20
CA ARG A 362 -0.14 -5.21 -0.28
C ARG A 362 -0.96 -6.39 -0.79
N ALA A 363 -0.80 -7.58 -0.21
CA ALA A 363 -1.58 -8.75 -0.60
C ALA A 363 -3.10 -8.55 -0.42
N GLN A 364 -3.51 -7.94 0.70
CA GLN A 364 -4.91 -7.60 0.98
C GLN A 364 -5.46 -6.54 0.01
N VAL A 365 -4.76 -5.42 -0.13
CA VAL A 365 -5.16 -4.29 -1.00
C VAL A 365 -5.28 -4.75 -2.45
N PHE A 366 -4.33 -5.51 -2.97
CA PHE A 366 -4.33 -5.98 -4.35
C PHE A 366 -5.15 -7.25 -4.59
N GLY A 367 -5.84 -7.79 -3.56
CA GLY A 367 -6.69 -8.97 -3.70
C GLY A 367 -5.91 -10.20 -4.17
N ARG A 368 -4.74 -10.47 -3.59
CA ARG A 368 -3.93 -11.64 -3.94
C ARG A 368 -4.58 -12.94 -3.44
N THR A 369 -4.22 -14.07 -4.05
CA THR A 369 -4.81 -15.38 -3.68
C THR A 369 -4.38 -15.84 -2.28
N ASP A 370 -3.17 -15.52 -1.86
CA ASP A 370 -2.63 -15.74 -0.51
C ASP A 370 -1.53 -14.70 -0.23
N TYR A 371 -0.78 -14.86 0.86
CA TYR A 371 0.36 -14.03 1.23
C TYR A 371 1.68 -14.56 0.66
N PRO A 372 2.64 -13.69 0.27
CA PRO A 372 3.97 -14.13 -0.16
C PRO A 372 4.87 -14.55 1.02
N VAL A 373 4.42 -14.21 2.23
CA VAL A 373 5.09 -14.46 3.51
C VAL A 373 4.26 -15.37 4.41
N PHE A 374 4.90 -15.99 5.40
CA PHE A 374 4.20 -16.69 6.48
C PHE A 374 3.46 -15.69 7.37
N THR A 375 2.28 -16.06 7.87
CA THR A 375 1.47 -15.21 8.75
C THR A 375 1.77 -15.43 10.23
N THR A 376 2.46 -16.53 10.59
CA THR A 376 2.94 -16.77 11.96
C THR A 376 4.45 -16.63 12.07
N LYS A 377 4.91 -16.09 13.21
CA LYS A 377 6.33 -15.97 13.53
C LYS A 377 7.01 -17.34 13.66
N ALA A 378 6.32 -18.32 14.24
CA ALA A 378 6.84 -19.68 14.41
C ALA A 378 7.07 -20.38 13.05
N ALA A 379 6.18 -20.19 12.06
CA ALA A 379 6.40 -20.71 10.71
C ALA A 379 7.60 -20.05 10.00
N THR A 380 7.82 -18.74 10.21
CA THR A 380 9.03 -18.06 9.73
C THR A 380 10.29 -18.64 10.38
N ASP A 381 10.29 -18.88 11.69
CA ASP A 381 11.43 -19.48 12.38
C ASP A 381 11.71 -20.91 11.90
N LEU A 382 10.67 -21.72 11.72
CA LEU A 382 10.78 -23.06 11.14
C LEU A 382 11.43 -22.99 9.75
N ASN A 383 10.92 -22.12 8.87
CA ASN A 383 11.47 -21.96 7.53
C ASN A 383 12.92 -21.44 7.57
N TYR A 384 13.27 -20.57 8.53
CA TYR A 384 14.66 -20.14 8.74
C TYR A 384 15.58 -21.32 9.02
N LEU A 385 15.18 -22.27 9.87
CA LEU A 385 15.98 -23.47 10.17
C LEU A 385 16.14 -24.37 8.94
N VAL A 386 15.08 -24.55 8.15
CA VAL A 386 15.12 -25.31 6.89
C VAL A 386 16.09 -24.67 5.89
N CYS A 387 15.94 -23.37 5.68
CA CYS A 387 16.81 -22.55 4.84
C CYS A 387 18.27 -22.59 5.31
N ALA A 388 18.50 -22.49 6.63
CA ALA A 388 19.85 -22.48 7.18
C ALA A 388 20.58 -23.80 6.95
N ARG A 389 19.88 -24.92 7.13
CA ARG A 389 20.45 -26.24 6.80
C ARG A 389 20.80 -26.33 5.32
N ALA A 390 19.91 -25.92 4.42
CA ALA A 390 20.17 -25.95 2.98
C ALA A 390 21.41 -25.12 2.59
N MET A 391 21.62 -23.96 3.24
CA MET A 391 22.82 -23.15 3.04
C MET A 391 24.10 -23.82 3.56
N ILE A 392 24.03 -24.47 4.73
CA ILE A 392 25.17 -25.22 5.30
C ILE A 392 25.54 -26.39 4.39
N GLU A 393 24.55 -27.14 3.90
CA GLU A 393 24.74 -28.28 2.99
C GLU A 393 25.24 -27.86 1.59
N ALA A 394 25.06 -26.59 1.22
CA ALA A 394 25.57 -26.03 -0.02
C ALA A 394 27.06 -25.63 0.03
N ALA A 395 27.73 -25.75 1.18
CA ALA A 395 29.17 -25.50 1.27
C ALA A 395 29.98 -26.46 0.36
N PRO A 396 31.09 -26.01 -0.27
CA PRO A 396 31.68 -24.67 -0.17
C PRO A 396 31.09 -23.64 -1.14
N ALA A 397 30.10 -24.01 -1.98
CA ALA A 397 29.56 -23.12 -3.02
C ALA A 397 28.94 -21.85 -2.42
N LEU A 398 28.33 -21.96 -1.23
CA LEU A 398 27.86 -20.81 -0.45
C LEU A 398 28.78 -20.55 0.75
N TYR A 399 29.07 -19.28 1.02
CA TYR A 399 29.51 -18.81 2.33
C TYR A 399 28.29 -18.33 3.11
N SER A 400 27.93 -19.06 4.16
CA SER A 400 26.67 -18.88 4.88
C SER A 400 26.80 -17.82 5.96
N GLN A 401 25.98 -16.78 5.88
CA GLN A 401 25.90 -15.68 6.84
C GLN A 401 24.52 -15.67 7.50
N PHE A 402 24.44 -15.95 8.80
CA PHE A 402 23.18 -16.08 9.54
C PHE A 402 22.88 -14.84 10.38
N ALA A 403 22.02 -13.97 9.85
CA ALA A 403 21.56 -12.77 10.54
C ALA A 403 20.32 -13.06 11.39
N SER A 404 20.49 -13.12 12.72
CA SER A 404 19.39 -13.34 13.66
C SER A 404 19.78 -12.90 15.07
N HIS A 405 18.86 -12.23 15.76
CA HIS A 405 19.03 -11.96 17.18
C HIS A 405 18.41 -13.02 18.08
N ASN A 406 17.86 -14.12 17.54
CA ASN A 406 17.15 -15.13 18.30
C ASN A 406 18.09 -16.24 18.80
N ALA A 407 18.14 -16.45 20.13
CA ALA A 407 19.03 -17.43 20.77
C ALA A 407 18.79 -18.88 20.32
N HIS A 408 17.54 -19.29 20.12
CA HIS A 408 17.22 -20.63 19.62
C HIS A 408 17.77 -20.80 18.20
N THR A 409 17.52 -19.84 17.31
CA THR A 409 18.07 -19.86 15.95
C THR A 409 19.59 -19.94 15.98
N LEU A 410 20.23 -19.13 16.83
CA LEU A 410 21.69 -19.07 16.97
C LEU A 410 22.28 -20.43 17.39
N ALA A 411 21.74 -21.06 18.44
CA ALA A 411 22.17 -22.38 18.91
C ALA A 411 21.91 -23.50 17.88
N ALA A 412 20.73 -23.49 17.24
CA ALA A 412 20.38 -24.49 16.22
C ALA A 412 21.32 -24.45 15.01
N VAL A 413 21.59 -23.25 14.49
CA VAL A 413 22.48 -23.04 13.34
C VAL A 413 23.91 -23.44 13.67
N ARG A 414 24.43 -23.05 14.84
CA ARG A 414 25.77 -23.46 15.28
C ARG A 414 25.91 -24.97 15.29
N ARG A 415 24.93 -25.67 15.88
CA ARG A 415 24.94 -27.14 15.94
C ARG A 415 24.94 -27.74 14.53
N MET A 416 24.05 -27.29 13.66
CA MET A 416 23.99 -27.76 12.26
C MET A 416 25.32 -27.57 11.53
N ALA A 417 25.97 -26.41 11.71
CA ALA A 417 27.25 -26.10 11.07
C ALA A 417 28.39 -26.97 11.61
N ARG A 418 28.48 -27.12 12.94
CA ARG A 418 29.48 -27.95 13.62
C ARG A 418 29.36 -29.41 13.23
N ASP A 419 28.14 -29.95 13.23
CA ASP A 419 27.89 -31.36 12.90
C ASP A 419 28.24 -31.68 11.43
N ARG A 420 28.35 -30.66 10.57
CA ARG A 420 28.82 -30.78 9.18
C ARG A 420 30.26 -30.30 8.96
N GLY A 421 30.94 -29.81 9.98
CA GLY A 421 32.31 -29.28 9.87
C GLY A 421 32.40 -28.06 8.93
N VAL A 422 31.33 -27.28 8.82
CA VAL A 422 31.26 -26.11 7.94
C VAL A 422 31.46 -24.84 8.76
N ALA A 423 32.39 -23.98 8.34
CA ALA A 423 32.55 -22.66 8.92
C ALA A 423 31.43 -21.73 8.43
N VAL A 424 30.81 -21.02 9.38
CA VAL A 424 29.69 -20.10 9.12
C VAL A 424 29.94 -18.77 9.82
N GLU A 425 29.33 -17.71 9.31
CA GLU A 425 29.33 -16.40 9.93
C GLU A 425 27.97 -16.13 10.56
N HIS A 426 27.97 -15.51 11.74
CA HIS A 426 26.77 -14.92 12.31
C HIS A 426 26.74 -13.41 12.07
N GLN A 427 25.54 -12.85 11.98
CA GLN A 427 25.37 -11.42 11.80
C GLN A 427 24.34 -10.86 12.79
N ARG A 428 24.63 -9.65 13.24
CA ARG A 428 23.75 -8.86 14.10
C ARG A 428 23.64 -7.46 13.54
N LEU A 429 22.66 -6.72 14.02
CA LEU A 429 22.64 -5.27 13.84
C LEU A 429 23.54 -4.56 14.88
N HIS A 430 24.14 -3.43 14.50
CA HIS A 430 24.73 -2.51 15.47
C HIS A 430 23.70 -2.01 16.49
N GLY A 431 24.12 -1.87 17.75
CA GLY A 431 23.24 -1.46 18.86
C GLY A 431 22.24 -2.53 19.30
N MET A 432 22.33 -3.75 18.75
CA MET A 432 21.37 -4.83 19.04
C MET A 432 22.02 -6.22 19.08
N GLY A 433 21.58 -7.04 20.03
CA GLY A 433 22.04 -8.43 20.18
C GLY A 433 23.47 -8.57 20.69
N GLU A 434 24.12 -7.48 21.12
CA GLU A 434 25.48 -7.49 21.67
C GLU A 434 25.58 -8.44 22.86
N ALA A 435 24.70 -8.29 23.85
CA ALA A 435 24.66 -9.17 25.01
C ALA A 435 24.51 -10.66 24.65
N LEU A 436 23.72 -10.99 23.61
CA LEU A 436 23.53 -12.37 23.16
C LEU A 436 24.79 -12.92 22.49
N TYR A 437 25.40 -12.14 21.59
CA TYR A 437 26.59 -12.57 20.85
C TYR A 437 27.85 -12.58 21.73
N ASP A 438 27.95 -11.69 22.72
CA ASP A 438 29.02 -11.74 23.73
C ASP A 438 28.88 -12.99 24.60
N ALA A 439 27.65 -13.32 25.04
CA ALA A 439 27.37 -14.56 25.75
C ALA A 439 27.71 -15.80 24.91
N ALA A 440 27.43 -15.75 23.60
CA ALA A 440 27.79 -16.82 22.67
C ALA A 440 29.31 -16.95 22.48
N GLN A 441 30.04 -15.83 22.33
CA GLN A 441 31.51 -15.85 22.25
C GLN A 441 32.15 -16.42 23.52
N GLU A 442 31.61 -16.09 24.70
CA GLU A 442 32.09 -16.64 25.96
C GLU A 442 31.79 -18.13 26.10
N ALA A 443 30.55 -18.54 25.77
CA ALA A 443 30.10 -19.93 25.82
C ALA A 443 30.82 -20.83 24.81
N TRP A 444 31.22 -20.28 23.66
CA TRP A 444 31.82 -21.00 22.53
C TRP A 444 33.30 -20.69 22.35
N ARG A 445 34.01 -20.32 23.43
CA ARG A 445 35.44 -19.94 23.41
C ARG A 445 36.40 -20.95 22.77
N ASP A 446 35.99 -22.21 22.65
CA ASP A 446 36.77 -23.28 22.02
C ASP A 446 36.60 -23.32 20.49
N GLU A 447 35.76 -22.45 19.92
CA GLU A 447 35.46 -22.32 18.49
C GLU A 447 35.66 -20.87 18.01
N THR A 448 36.07 -20.70 16.75
CA THR A 448 36.16 -19.37 16.14
C THR A 448 34.77 -18.90 15.72
N VAL A 449 34.17 -17.99 16.49
CA VAL A 449 32.86 -17.41 16.19
C VAL A 449 33.05 -16.11 15.40
N ILE A 450 32.71 -16.12 14.11
CA ILE A 450 32.74 -14.91 13.28
C ILE A 450 31.40 -14.19 13.44
N VAL A 451 31.43 -12.96 13.96
CA VAL A 451 30.25 -12.10 14.10
C VAL A 451 30.47 -10.80 13.34
N ARG A 452 29.62 -10.54 12.33
CA ARG A 452 29.62 -9.27 11.60
C ARG A 452 28.43 -8.40 11.99
N ALA A 453 28.70 -7.15 12.36
CA ALA A 453 27.69 -6.13 12.63
C ALA A 453 27.24 -5.45 11.34
N TYR A 454 25.95 -5.51 11.02
CA TYR A 454 25.31 -4.66 10.04
C TYR A 454 25.21 -3.25 10.63
N ALA A 455 25.90 -2.30 10.00
CA ALA A 455 26.29 -1.02 10.57
C ALA A 455 25.68 0.13 9.77
N PRO A 456 24.62 0.79 10.26
CA PRO A 456 23.99 1.92 9.59
C PRO A 456 24.92 3.14 9.56
N VAL A 457 25.02 3.79 8.41
CA VAL A 457 25.87 4.96 8.16
C VAL A 457 25.10 5.97 7.31
N GLY A 458 24.91 7.18 7.84
CA GLY A 458 24.26 8.27 7.11
C GLY A 458 23.95 9.46 8.02
N GLY A 459 23.50 10.55 7.41
CA GLY A 459 23.03 11.73 8.12
C GLY A 459 21.68 11.49 8.80
N HIS A 460 21.18 12.50 9.50
CA HIS A 460 19.88 12.39 10.17
C HIS A 460 18.73 12.26 9.16
N GLU A 461 18.83 12.88 7.98
CA GLU A 461 17.78 12.79 6.95
C GLU A 461 17.57 11.35 6.45
N GLU A 462 18.67 10.61 6.18
CA GLU A 462 18.61 9.22 5.72
C GLU A 462 18.32 8.21 6.84
N LEU A 463 18.67 8.52 8.08
CA LEU A 463 18.48 7.62 9.24
C LEU A 463 17.02 7.39 9.61
N LEU A 464 16.15 8.35 9.37
CA LEU A 464 14.85 8.38 10.05
C LEU A 464 13.77 7.46 9.47
N PRO A 465 13.60 7.29 8.14
CA PRO A 465 12.70 6.25 7.61
C PRO A 465 13.16 4.85 8.07
N TYR A 466 14.48 4.65 8.04
CA TYR A 466 15.12 3.45 8.54
C TYR A 466 14.88 3.24 10.04
N LEU A 467 14.96 4.29 10.85
CA LEU A 467 14.80 4.22 12.30
C LEU A 467 13.37 3.79 12.66
N VAL A 468 12.33 4.33 12.02
CA VAL A 468 10.94 3.90 12.25
C VAL A 468 10.76 2.42 11.96
N ARG A 469 11.21 1.94 10.78
CA ARG A 469 11.16 0.51 10.45
C ARG A 469 11.94 -0.32 11.46
N ARG A 470 13.13 0.15 11.85
CA ARG A 470 13.99 -0.53 12.82
C ARG A 470 13.32 -0.64 14.19
N LEU A 471 12.60 0.38 14.61
CA LEU A 471 11.89 0.38 15.88
C LEU A 471 10.65 -0.49 15.83
N LEU A 472 9.94 -0.56 14.70
CA LEU A 472 8.80 -1.48 14.54
C LEU A 472 9.25 -2.95 14.58
N GLU A 473 10.34 -3.31 13.89
CA GLU A 473 10.93 -4.65 13.93
C GLU A 473 11.24 -5.11 15.37
N ASN A 474 11.59 -4.17 16.25
CA ASN A 474 12.17 -4.47 17.56
C ASN A 474 11.31 -4.08 18.77
N GLY A 475 10.35 -3.19 18.55
CA GLY A 475 9.37 -2.71 19.53
C GLY A 475 8.06 -3.49 19.51
N ALA A 476 7.81 -4.32 18.50
CA ALA A 476 6.67 -5.22 18.50
C ALA A 476 6.73 -6.15 19.73
N ASN A 477 5.59 -6.39 20.39
CA ASN A 477 5.50 -7.28 21.57
C ASN A 477 6.01 -8.71 21.30
N SER A 478 6.06 -9.13 20.03
CA SER A 478 6.61 -10.40 19.58
C SER A 478 8.13 -10.37 19.34
N SER A 479 8.80 -9.23 19.48
CA SER A 479 10.22 -9.09 19.20
C SER A 479 11.06 -9.76 20.28
N PHE A 480 12.00 -10.59 19.82
CA PHE A 480 12.91 -11.33 20.69
C PHE A 480 13.78 -10.40 21.53
N VAL A 481 14.19 -9.23 21.02
CA VAL A 481 15.12 -8.34 21.74
C VAL A 481 14.48 -7.77 23.01
N HIS A 482 13.19 -7.42 22.95
CA HIS A 482 12.44 -6.99 24.12
C HIS A 482 12.31 -8.14 25.14
N ALA A 483 11.94 -9.34 24.68
CA ALA A 483 11.77 -10.51 25.54
C ALA A 483 13.10 -11.03 26.14
N LEU A 484 14.21 -10.88 25.42
CA LEU A 484 15.55 -11.34 25.84
C LEU A 484 15.95 -10.72 27.16
N LEU A 485 15.75 -9.41 27.31
CA LEU A 485 16.22 -8.64 28.46
C LEU A 485 15.16 -8.47 29.56
N ASP A 486 13.91 -8.84 29.30
CA ASP A 486 12.83 -8.76 30.28
C ASP A 486 12.88 -9.97 31.25
N GLU A 487 13.33 -9.75 32.48
CA GLU A 487 13.39 -10.79 33.52
C GLU A 487 12.02 -11.38 33.88
N ARG A 488 10.91 -10.69 33.59
CA ARG A 488 9.55 -11.20 33.79
C ARG A 488 9.20 -12.30 32.80
N VAL A 489 9.88 -12.35 31.64
CA VAL A 489 9.71 -13.41 30.65
C VAL A 489 10.71 -14.53 30.97
N PRO A 490 10.26 -15.78 31.21
CA PRO A 490 11.15 -16.91 31.44
C PRO A 490 12.10 -17.14 30.25
N ALA A 491 13.38 -17.44 30.50
CA ALA A 491 14.36 -17.70 29.45
C ALA A 491 13.92 -18.84 28.50
N SER A 492 13.20 -19.84 29.02
CA SER A 492 12.60 -20.93 28.24
C SER A 492 11.51 -20.47 27.26
N ALA A 493 10.78 -19.39 27.57
CA ALA A 493 9.81 -18.81 26.64
C ALA A 493 10.50 -18.00 25.53
N VAL A 494 11.59 -17.31 25.87
CA VAL A 494 12.43 -16.56 24.91
C VAL A 494 13.10 -17.50 23.91
N ALA A 495 13.60 -18.64 24.40
CA ALA A 495 14.29 -19.67 23.65
C ALA A 495 13.37 -20.84 23.21
N ALA A 496 12.06 -20.60 23.10
CA ALA A 496 11.09 -21.63 22.76
C ALA A 496 11.39 -22.29 21.40
N ASP A 497 11.15 -23.60 21.33
CA ASP A 497 11.34 -24.39 20.11
C ASP A 497 10.25 -24.08 19.06
N PRO A 498 10.59 -23.46 17.92
CA PRO A 498 9.62 -23.11 16.88
C PRO A 498 8.98 -24.35 16.23
N ILE A 499 9.67 -25.50 16.21
CA ILE A 499 9.12 -26.75 15.64
C ILE A 499 7.95 -27.22 16.51
N SER A 500 8.13 -27.24 17.83
CA SER A 500 7.07 -27.59 18.79
C SER A 500 5.86 -26.65 18.66
N LEU A 501 6.10 -25.35 18.52
CA LEU A 501 5.04 -24.35 18.39
C LEU A 501 4.23 -24.56 17.10
N VAL A 502 4.90 -24.88 16.00
CA VAL A 502 4.23 -25.16 14.72
C VAL A 502 3.53 -26.51 14.73
N GLU A 503 4.08 -27.55 15.34
CA GLU A 503 3.41 -28.86 15.50
C GLU A 503 2.09 -28.73 16.28
N GLN A 504 2.03 -27.82 17.27
CA GLN A 504 0.82 -27.53 18.05
C GLN A 504 -0.21 -26.69 17.28
N ALA A 505 0.25 -25.80 16.40
CA ALA A 505 -0.58 -24.90 15.61
C ALA A 505 -0.01 -24.75 14.19
N PRO A 506 -0.20 -25.75 13.30
CA PRO A 506 0.43 -25.78 11.98
C PRO A 506 -0.27 -24.87 10.94
N ASP A 507 -1.39 -24.27 11.33
CA ASP A 507 -2.19 -23.42 10.46
C ASP A 507 -1.71 -21.95 10.48
N ARG A 508 -2.20 -21.18 9.50
CA ARG A 508 -2.02 -19.73 9.40
C ARG A 508 -2.52 -18.99 10.64
N HIS A 509 -2.12 -17.73 10.79
CA HIS A 509 -2.53 -16.91 11.93
C HIS A 509 -4.07 -16.69 11.93
N PRO A 510 -4.78 -17.04 13.02
CA PRO A 510 -6.25 -17.07 13.02
C PRO A 510 -6.93 -15.71 12.89
N LYS A 511 -6.19 -14.61 13.13
CA LYS A 511 -6.68 -13.23 12.99
C LYS A 511 -6.27 -12.55 11.68
N ILE A 512 -5.58 -13.27 10.78
CA ILE A 512 -5.15 -12.74 9.49
C ILE A 512 -5.85 -13.58 8.41
N PRO A 513 -7.10 -13.25 8.06
CA PRO A 513 -7.81 -13.93 6.98
C PRO A 513 -7.11 -13.67 5.66
N VAL A 514 -7.17 -14.60 4.71
CA VAL A 514 -6.66 -14.36 3.35
C VAL A 514 -7.35 -13.18 2.69
N PRO A 515 -6.72 -12.53 1.70
CA PRO A 515 -7.30 -11.37 1.04
C PRO A 515 -8.73 -11.59 0.54
N LYS A 516 -9.08 -12.79 0.06
CA LYS A 516 -10.43 -13.14 -0.38
C LYS A 516 -11.49 -13.04 0.73
N ASP A 517 -11.11 -13.36 1.97
CA ASP A 517 -12.04 -13.50 3.10
C ASP A 517 -11.92 -12.33 4.10
N MET A 518 -11.14 -11.28 3.78
CA MET A 518 -10.78 -10.22 4.73
C MET A 518 -11.96 -9.38 5.25
N TYR A 519 -13.10 -9.37 4.54
CA TYR A 519 -14.29 -8.63 4.94
C TYR A 519 -15.28 -9.46 5.76
N GLY A 520 -15.11 -10.78 5.83
CA GLY A 520 -15.99 -11.68 6.59
C GLY A 520 -17.35 -11.92 5.93
N ASP A 521 -18.28 -10.96 6.07
CA ASP A 521 -19.68 -11.08 5.62
C ASP A 521 -19.86 -11.05 4.09
N ARG A 522 -18.80 -10.69 3.36
CA ARG A 522 -18.69 -10.80 1.91
C ARG A 522 -17.30 -11.25 1.50
N GLN A 523 -17.22 -11.89 0.34
CA GLN A 523 -15.94 -12.15 -0.32
C GLN A 523 -15.40 -10.87 -0.99
N ASN A 524 -14.10 -10.68 -0.90
CA ASN A 524 -13.33 -9.69 -1.64
C ASN A 524 -13.08 -10.17 -3.07
N SER A 525 -12.95 -9.22 -3.99
CA SER A 525 -12.52 -9.47 -5.37
C SER A 525 -11.01 -9.78 -5.44
N LEU A 526 -10.62 -10.70 -6.33
CA LEU A 526 -9.20 -11.02 -6.58
C LEU A 526 -8.60 -10.16 -7.71
N GLY A 527 -7.29 -9.93 -7.65
CA GLY A 527 -6.54 -9.15 -8.66
C GLY A 527 -5.41 -9.93 -9.33
N ARG A 528 -4.77 -9.31 -10.32
CA ARG A 528 -3.58 -9.83 -11.04
C ARG A 528 -2.29 -9.19 -10.56
N ASP A 529 -1.22 -9.97 -10.52
CA ASP A 529 0.11 -9.58 -10.10
C ASP A 529 1.06 -9.49 -11.31
N TYR A 530 1.03 -8.37 -12.01
CA TYR A 530 1.87 -8.15 -13.20
C TYR A 530 3.38 -8.09 -12.90
N SER A 531 3.82 -8.22 -11.64
CA SER A 531 5.22 -8.56 -11.36
C SER A 531 5.60 -9.95 -11.88
N GLN A 532 4.63 -10.87 -11.96
CA GLN A 532 4.81 -12.23 -12.47
C GLN A 532 4.70 -12.28 -13.99
N ALA A 533 5.62 -12.99 -14.64
CA ALA A 533 5.60 -13.17 -16.08
C ALA A 533 4.31 -13.87 -16.57
N ALA A 534 3.82 -14.88 -15.83
CA ALA A 534 2.62 -15.64 -16.19
C ALA A 534 1.35 -14.76 -16.30
N ASP A 535 1.18 -13.78 -15.41
CA ASP A 535 0.04 -12.86 -15.45
C ASP A 535 0.15 -11.89 -16.64
N ARG A 536 1.37 -11.44 -16.99
CA ARG A 536 1.61 -10.63 -18.19
C ARG A 536 1.33 -11.43 -19.47
N GLU A 537 1.72 -12.70 -19.52
CA GLU A 537 1.44 -13.59 -20.65
C GLU A 537 -0.05 -13.90 -20.80
N ALA A 538 -0.77 -14.12 -19.70
CA ALA A 538 -2.21 -14.32 -19.70
C ALA A 538 -2.93 -13.09 -20.27
N HIS A 539 -2.52 -11.89 -19.85
CA HIS A 539 -3.06 -10.65 -20.38
C HIS A 539 -2.74 -10.46 -21.87
N ALA A 540 -1.51 -10.73 -22.30
CA ALA A 540 -1.13 -10.62 -23.71
C ALA A 540 -2.00 -11.51 -24.63
N LYS A 541 -2.35 -12.72 -24.18
CA LYS A 541 -3.27 -13.63 -24.90
C LYS A 541 -4.71 -13.08 -24.94
N ALA A 542 -5.18 -12.51 -23.84
CA ALA A 542 -6.50 -11.87 -23.77
C ALA A 542 -6.57 -10.66 -24.71
N LEU A 543 -5.51 -9.84 -24.75
CA LEU A 543 -5.37 -8.70 -25.64
C LEU A 543 -5.40 -9.11 -27.11
N GLU A 544 -4.62 -10.13 -27.49
CA GLU A 544 -4.64 -10.68 -28.85
C GLU A 544 -6.04 -11.16 -29.26
N THR A 545 -6.79 -11.73 -28.32
CA THR A 545 -8.16 -12.17 -28.56
C THR A 545 -9.08 -10.98 -28.82
N VAL A 546 -9.04 -9.96 -27.94
CA VAL A 546 -9.85 -8.73 -28.08
C VAL A 546 -9.51 -7.99 -29.38
N ASP A 547 -8.23 -7.84 -29.73
CA ASP A 547 -7.79 -7.13 -30.94
C ASP A 547 -8.24 -7.82 -32.24
N ARG A 548 -8.55 -9.12 -32.22
CA ARG A 548 -9.07 -9.87 -33.37
C ARG A 548 -10.60 -9.84 -33.48
N GLU A 549 -11.29 -9.48 -32.41
CA GLU A 549 -12.75 -9.46 -32.38
C GLU A 549 -13.33 -8.24 -33.09
N LYS A 550 -14.50 -8.42 -33.69
CA LYS A 550 -15.32 -7.31 -34.20
C LYS A 550 -16.42 -7.03 -33.21
N LEU A 551 -16.11 -6.19 -32.23
CA LEU A 551 -17.05 -5.90 -31.15
C LEU A 551 -18.24 -5.09 -31.68
N THR A 552 -19.41 -5.31 -31.10
CA THR A 552 -20.64 -4.59 -31.45
C THR A 552 -21.39 -4.20 -30.19
N SER A 553 -21.84 -2.95 -30.15
CA SER A 553 -22.75 -2.41 -29.14
C SER A 553 -23.97 -1.80 -29.83
N GLY A 554 -25.08 -1.73 -29.11
CA GLY A 554 -26.35 -1.23 -29.61
C GLY A 554 -27.46 -1.47 -28.60
N PRO A 555 -28.72 -1.10 -28.90
CA PRO A 555 -29.82 -1.35 -27.99
C PRO A 555 -29.95 -2.85 -27.70
N ILE A 556 -29.82 -3.24 -26.43
CA ILE A 556 -30.05 -4.63 -25.99
C ILE A 556 -31.34 -4.62 -25.18
N ILE A 557 -32.41 -5.18 -25.74
CA ILE A 557 -33.76 -5.17 -25.14
C ILE A 557 -34.30 -6.59 -25.16
N GLY A 558 -34.75 -7.10 -24.01
CA GLY A 558 -35.17 -8.51 -23.87
C GLY A 558 -34.03 -9.47 -24.22
N GLY A 559 -32.79 -9.09 -23.89
CA GLY A 559 -31.58 -9.89 -24.14
C GLY A 559 -31.13 -9.96 -25.60
N LYS A 560 -31.79 -9.22 -26.50
CA LYS A 560 -31.49 -9.23 -27.94
C LYS A 560 -30.91 -7.89 -28.36
N LEU A 561 -29.76 -7.94 -29.02
CA LEU A 561 -29.18 -6.79 -29.70
C LEU A 561 -30.08 -6.42 -30.89
N ARG A 562 -30.55 -5.18 -30.92
CA ARG A 562 -31.23 -4.59 -32.08
C ARG A 562 -30.18 -3.88 -32.92
N ALA A 563 -30.00 -4.34 -34.15
CA ALA A 563 -29.14 -3.65 -35.10
C ALA A 563 -29.78 -2.30 -35.44
N GLY A 564 -29.08 -1.20 -35.16
CA GLY A 564 -29.53 0.13 -35.57
C GLY A 564 -29.10 0.45 -37.00
N ILE A 565 -29.50 1.64 -37.43
CA ILE A 565 -29.12 2.24 -38.71
C ILE A 565 -27.82 3.03 -38.49
N ASP A 566 -26.92 3.03 -39.47
CA ASP A 566 -25.67 3.81 -39.46
C ASP A 566 -24.77 3.62 -38.21
N PRO A 567 -24.30 2.38 -37.94
CA PRO A 567 -23.45 2.11 -36.79
C PRO A 567 -22.14 2.93 -36.85
N GLN A 568 -21.80 3.58 -35.74
CA GLN A 568 -20.62 4.44 -35.61
C GLN A 568 -19.41 3.63 -35.14
N ALA A 569 -18.23 3.95 -35.65
CA ALA A 569 -16.99 3.30 -35.23
C ALA A 569 -16.60 3.70 -33.80
N VAL A 570 -16.18 2.73 -33.00
CA VAL A 570 -15.55 2.94 -31.70
C VAL A 570 -14.05 2.69 -31.88
N THR A 571 -13.22 3.67 -31.53
CA THR A 571 -11.78 3.65 -31.80
C THR A 571 -10.96 3.69 -30.51
N ASN A 572 -9.77 3.09 -30.56
CA ASN A 572 -8.80 3.15 -29.47
C ASN A 572 -8.30 4.60 -29.25
N PRO A 573 -8.33 5.15 -28.02
CA PRO A 573 -7.82 6.48 -27.75
C PRO A 573 -6.30 6.61 -27.87
N PHE A 574 -5.55 5.51 -27.78
CA PHE A 574 -4.10 5.52 -27.99
C PHE A 574 -3.71 5.53 -29.48
N ASP A 575 -4.52 4.91 -30.34
CA ASP A 575 -4.35 4.91 -31.80
C ASP A 575 -5.72 4.96 -32.49
N ARG A 576 -6.11 6.16 -32.95
CA ARG A 576 -7.41 6.42 -33.58
C ARG A 576 -7.61 5.71 -34.91
N SER A 577 -6.55 5.16 -35.51
CA SER A 577 -6.67 4.33 -36.70
C SER A 577 -7.18 2.92 -36.40
N GLN A 578 -7.11 2.47 -35.14
CA GLN A 578 -7.61 1.17 -34.71
C GLN A 578 -9.11 1.24 -34.36
N VAL A 579 -9.94 0.65 -35.21
CA VAL A 579 -11.38 0.45 -34.94
C VAL A 579 -11.57 -0.83 -34.15
N LEU A 580 -12.10 -0.72 -32.94
CA LEU A 580 -12.36 -1.83 -32.01
C LEU A 580 -13.69 -2.53 -32.31
N GLY A 581 -14.65 -1.76 -32.79
CA GLY A 581 -16.01 -2.22 -32.98
C GLY A 581 -16.91 -1.09 -33.45
N HIS A 582 -18.21 -1.34 -33.42
CA HIS A 582 -19.20 -0.34 -33.78
C HIS A 582 -20.35 -0.28 -32.76
N VAL A 583 -20.94 0.91 -32.64
CA VAL A 583 -22.11 1.17 -31.80
C VAL A 583 -23.26 1.72 -32.64
N SER A 584 -24.46 1.16 -32.47
CA SER A 584 -25.70 1.78 -32.93
C SER A 584 -26.38 2.51 -31.78
N GLU A 585 -26.87 3.73 -32.00
CA GLU A 585 -27.61 4.46 -30.95
C GLU A 585 -29.05 3.93 -30.80
N ALA A 586 -29.60 4.06 -29.61
CA ALA A 586 -31.00 3.77 -29.31
C ALA A 586 -31.93 4.82 -29.92
N THR A 587 -33.03 4.37 -30.49
CA THR A 587 -34.11 5.26 -30.95
C THR A 587 -35.13 5.49 -29.83
N SER A 588 -35.97 6.52 -29.94
CA SER A 588 -37.08 6.71 -28.99
C SER A 588 -37.99 5.48 -28.90
N THR A 589 -38.24 4.81 -30.02
CA THR A 589 -39.03 3.56 -30.07
C THR A 589 -38.36 2.42 -29.29
N ASP A 590 -37.02 2.37 -29.28
CA ASP A 590 -36.29 1.40 -28.46
C ASP A 590 -36.40 1.74 -26.97
N ILE A 591 -36.33 3.03 -26.60
CA ILE A 591 -36.52 3.47 -25.22
C ILE A 591 -37.92 3.11 -24.74
N ASP A 592 -38.97 3.41 -25.50
CA ASP A 592 -40.35 3.10 -25.16
C ASP A 592 -40.53 1.58 -24.93
N ALA A 593 -40.02 0.76 -25.85
CA ALA A 593 -40.08 -0.69 -25.75
C ALA A 593 -39.29 -1.23 -24.54
N ALA A 594 -38.15 -0.63 -24.22
CA ALA A 594 -37.33 -1.00 -23.07
C ALA A 594 -38.05 -0.66 -21.74
N VAL A 595 -38.63 0.54 -21.62
CA VAL A 595 -39.40 0.94 -20.43
C VAL A 595 -40.61 0.03 -20.23
N GLU A 596 -41.34 -0.29 -21.30
CA GLU A 596 -42.51 -1.17 -21.22
C GLU A 596 -42.15 -2.59 -20.75
N ALA A 597 -41.06 -3.17 -21.28
CA ALA A 597 -40.57 -4.48 -20.86
C ALA A 597 -40.07 -4.46 -19.40
N ALA A 598 -39.26 -3.47 -19.05
CA ALA A 598 -38.71 -3.26 -17.71
C ALA A 598 -39.82 -3.11 -16.66
N GLY A 599 -40.81 -2.26 -16.92
CA GLY A 599 -41.91 -2.01 -15.99
C GLY A 599 -42.74 -3.27 -15.70
N ARG A 600 -42.94 -4.14 -16.70
CA ARG A 600 -43.63 -5.43 -16.48
C ARG A 600 -42.79 -6.39 -15.65
N ALA A 601 -41.52 -6.57 -16.00
CA ALA A 601 -40.64 -7.53 -15.34
C ALA A 601 -40.31 -7.12 -13.90
N GLN A 602 -40.26 -5.81 -13.62
CA GLN A 602 -39.92 -5.26 -12.31
C GLN A 602 -40.86 -5.74 -11.19
N ILE A 603 -42.15 -5.89 -11.47
CA ILE A 603 -43.15 -6.26 -10.47
C ILE A 603 -42.81 -7.60 -9.82
N ASP A 604 -42.49 -8.60 -10.63
CA ASP A 604 -42.14 -9.93 -10.13
C ASP A 604 -40.73 -9.95 -9.53
N TRP A 605 -39.80 -9.14 -10.04
CA TRP A 605 -38.46 -8.99 -9.48
C TRP A 605 -38.45 -8.40 -8.06
N ASP A 606 -39.26 -7.37 -7.82
CA ASP A 606 -39.38 -6.76 -6.51
C ASP A 606 -39.96 -7.74 -5.48
N ARG A 607 -41.00 -8.48 -5.89
CA ARG A 607 -41.67 -9.51 -5.07
C ARG A 607 -40.78 -10.68 -4.68
N GLN A 608 -39.70 -10.95 -5.41
CA GLN A 608 -38.76 -12.01 -5.05
C GLN A 608 -38.00 -11.73 -3.73
N GLY A 609 -37.92 -10.46 -3.31
CA GLY A 609 -37.22 -10.04 -2.09
C GLY A 609 -35.70 -10.06 -2.19
N GLY A 610 -35.03 -9.44 -1.22
CA GLY A 610 -33.59 -9.18 -1.28
C GLY A 610 -32.71 -10.42 -1.46
N ALA A 611 -33.03 -11.52 -0.76
CA ALA A 611 -32.24 -12.75 -0.80
C ALA A 611 -32.17 -13.40 -2.20
N LYS A 612 -33.27 -13.38 -2.97
CA LYS A 612 -33.26 -13.92 -4.34
C LYS A 612 -32.50 -13.02 -5.30
N ARG A 613 -32.61 -11.70 -5.13
CA ARG A 613 -31.87 -10.73 -5.94
C ARG A 613 -30.37 -10.80 -5.70
N ALA A 614 -29.95 -11.00 -4.44
CA ALA A 614 -28.57 -11.15 -4.04
C ALA A 614 -27.85 -12.32 -4.75
N VAL A 615 -28.55 -13.41 -5.07
CA VAL A 615 -27.98 -14.54 -5.82
C VAL A 615 -27.48 -14.11 -7.21
N VAL A 616 -28.28 -13.34 -7.95
CA VAL A 616 -27.93 -12.86 -9.29
C VAL A 616 -26.77 -11.88 -9.23
N LEU A 617 -26.75 -10.99 -8.23
CA LEU A 617 -25.65 -10.03 -8.05
C LEU A 617 -24.33 -10.74 -7.73
N ARG A 618 -24.33 -11.76 -6.86
CA ARG A 618 -23.12 -12.56 -6.62
C ARG A 618 -22.67 -13.31 -7.87
N ALA A 619 -23.60 -13.89 -8.63
CA ALA A 619 -23.28 -14.55 -9.89
C ALA A 619 -22.67 -13.58 -10.92
N MET A 620 -23.11 -12.32 -10.95
CA MET A 620 -22.50 -11.27 -11.77
C MET A 620 -21.07 -10.95 -11.30
N ALA A 621 -20.83 -10.85 -9.99
CA ALA A 621 -19.49 -10.64 -9.45
C ALA A 621 -18.53 -11.79 -9.86
N ASP A 622 -18.99 -13.03 -9.79
CA ASP A 622 -18.20 -14.19 -10.17
C ASP A 622 -17.95 -14.23 -11.70
N ALA A 623 -18.93 -13.79 -12.50
CA ALA A 623 -18.78 -13.66 -13.95
C ALA A 623 -17.74 -12.60 -14.35
N LEU A 624 -17.70 -11.46 -13.63
CA LEU A 624 -16.69 -10.42 -13.84
C LEU A 624 -15.28 -10.91 -13.53
N GLU A 625 -15.08 -11.61 -12.40
CA GLU A 625 -13.76 -12.14 -12.05
C GLU A 625 -13.31 -13.27 -12.97
N ALA A 626 -14.25 -14.11 -13.43
CA ALA A 626 -13.94 -15.18 -14.38
C ALA A 626 -13.45 -14.65 -15.73
N ASP A 627 -13.82 -13.43 -16.10
CA ASP A 627 -13.48 -12.79 -17.38
C ASP A 627 -12.49 -11.62 -17.24
N LEU A 628 -11.80 -11.54 -16.09
CA LEU A 628 -10.96 -10.40 -15.71
C LEU A 628 -9.96 -10.01 -16.79
N ASP A 629 -9.17 -10.95 -17.31
CA ASP A 629 -8.09 -10.64 -18.26
C ASP A 629 -8.63 -10.05 -19.58
N ARG A 630 -9.78 -10.56 -20.04
CA ARG A 630 -10.48 -10.06 -21.23
C ARG A 630 -11.05 -8.66 -20.98
N LEU A 631 -11.69 -8.45 -19.84
CA LEU A 631 -12.25 -7.14 -19.48
C LEU A 631 -11.15 -6.09 -19.34
N VAL A 632 -10.00 -6.43 -18.74
CA VAL A 632 -8.84 -5.54 -18.66
C VAL A 632 -8.30 -5.19 -20.05
N ALA A 633 -8.21 -6.16 -20.97
CA ALA A 633 -7.80 -5.90 -22.34
C ALA A 633 -8.78 -4.99 -23.09
N LEU A 634 -10.09 -5.16 -22.90
CA LEU A 634 -11.08 -4.26 -23.49
C LEU A 634 -11.02 -2.86 -22.87
N LEU A 635 -10.85 -2.75 -21.55
CA LEU A 635 -10.71 -1.47 -20.86
C LEU A 635 -9.46 -0.70 -21.30
N SER A 636 -8.33 -1.40 -21.55
CA SER A 636 -7.12 -0.75 -22.04
C SER A 636 -7.31 -0.23 -23.46
N ARG A 637 -7.99 -0.99 -24.33
CA ARG A 637 -8.27 -0.59 -25.72
C ARG A 637 -9.34 0.47 -25.86
N GLU A 638 -10.47 0.35 -25.17
CA GLU A 638 -11.61 1.25 -25.35
C GLU A 638 -11.50 2.52 -24.51
N ALA A 639 -11.09 2.38 -23.24
CA ALA A 639 -11.09 3.48 -22.28
C ALA A 639 -9.68 4.02 -21.97
N GLY A 640 -8.64 3.45 -22.58
CA GLY A 640 -7.27 3.91 -22.41
C GLY A 640 -6.66 3.58 -21.04
N LYS A 641 -7.19 2.58 -20.32
CA LYS A 641 -6.76 2.26 -18.95
C LYS A 641 -5.51 1.40 -18.91
N THR A 642 -4.56 1.79 -18.07
CA THR A 642 -3.42 0.92 -17.74
C THR A 642 -3.89 -0.40 -17.13
N LEU A 643 -3.06 -1.43 -17.18
CA LEU A 643 -3.45 -2.76 -16.71
C LEU A 643 -3.90 -2.76 -15.24
N ASN A 644 -3.15 -2.08 -14.37
CA ASN A 644 -3.50 -1.98 -12.95
C ASN A 644 -4.79 -1.19 -12.72
N ASP A 645 -5.04 -0.14 -13.51
CA ASP A 645 -6.32 0.59 -13.46
C ASP A 645 -7.49 -0.27 -13.92
N GLY A 646 -7.30 -1.09 -14.96
CA GLY A 646 -8.28 -2.06 -15.44
C GLY A 646 -8.59 -3.14 -14.41
N VAL A 647 -7.56 -3.73 -13.78
CA VAL A 647 -7.74 -4.72 -12.70
C VAL A 647 -8.51 -4.11 -11.54
N ALA A 648 -8.13 -2.90 -11.11
CA ALA A 648 -8.83 -2.20 -10.04
C ALA A 648 -10.31 -1.95 -10.39
N GLU A 649 -10.62 -1.63 -11.64
CA GLU A 649 -11.99 -1.38 -12.08
C GLU A 649 -12.85 -2.66 -12.14
N VAL A 650 -12.33 -3.76 -12.67
CA VAL A 650 -13.05 -5.06 -12.66
C VAL A 650 -13.34 -5.49 -11.22
N ARG A 651 -12.35 -5.32 -10.34
CA ARG A 651 -12.50 -5.60 -8.90
C ARG A 651 -13.57 -4.73 -8.25
N GLU A 652 -13.55 -3.43 -8.52
CA GLU A 652 -14.55 -2.48 -8.00
C GLU A 652 -15.97 -2.84 -8.48
N ALA A 653 -16.13 -3.26 -9.74
CA ALA A 653 -17.40 -3.74 -10.28
C ALA A 653 -17.91 -5.01 -9.54
N ALA A 654 -17.03 -5.99 -9.32
CA ALA A 654 -17.36 -7.20 -8.57
C ALA A 654 -17.69 -6.91 -7.09
N ASP A 655 -16.94 -6.00 -6.48
CA ASP A 655 -17.17 -5.57 -5.09
C ASP A 655 -18.52 -4.84 -4.95
N PHE A 656 -18.92 -3.98 -5.89
CA PHE A 656 -20.27 -3.38 -5.90
C PHE A 656 -21.37 -4.44 -5.91
N CYS A 657 -21.25 -5.43 -6.80
CA CYS A 657 -22.20 -6.53 -6.89
C CYS A 657 -22.31 -7.31 -5.57
N ARG A 658 -21.18 -7.70 -4.95
CA ARG A 658 -21.20 -8.46 -3.69
C ARG A 658 -21.66 -7.62 -2.51
N TYR A 659 -21.25 -6.35 -2.44
CA TYR A 659 -21.64 -5.45 -1.36
C TYR A 659 -23.14 -5.14 -1.42
N TYR A 660 -23.69 -4.85 -2.60
CA TYR A 660 -25.13 -4.61 -2.72
C TYR A 660 -25.98 -5.88 -2.61
N ALA A 661 -25.42 -7.06 -2.90
CA ALA A 661 -26.06 -8.33 -2.55
C ALA A 661 -26.24 -8.48 -1.03
N LEU A 662 -25.19 -8.16 -0.26
CA LEU A 662 -25.24 -8.15 1.21
C LEU A 662 -26.28 -7.13 1.73
N LEU A 663 -26.31 -5.91 1.17
CA LEU A 663 -27.31 -4.92 1.57
C LEU A 663 -28.74 -5.32 1.17
N ALA A 664 -28.93 -5.97 0.02
CA ALA A 664 -30.23 -6.48 -0.39
C ALA A 664 -30.78 -7.49 0.64
N GLU A 665 -29.94 -8.42 1.09
CA GLU A 665 -30.31 -9.39 2.14
C GLU A 665 -30.57 -8.72 3.48
N ARG A 666 -29.77 -7.72 3.86
CA ARG A 666 -29.95 -7.01 5.13
C ARG A 666 -31.26 -6.20 5.15
N ASP A 667 -31.52 -5.43 4.09
CA ASP A 667 -32.54 -4.38 4.10
C ASP A 667 -33.87 -4.81 3.47
N PHE A 668 -33.89 -5.85 2.64
CA PHE A 668 -35.06 -6.27 1.85
C PHE A 668 -35.45 -7.75 2.08
N ALA A 669 -34.94 -8.40 3.13
CA ALA A 669 -35.32 -9.78 3.46
C ALA A 669 -36.66 -9.90 4.19
N ALA A 670 -36.97 -8.98 5.11
CA ALA A 670 -38.19 -9.03 5.91
C ALA A 670 -38.63 -7.63 6.37
N PRO A 671 -39.93 -7.44 6.66
CA PRO A 671 -40.42 -6.20 7.27
C PRO A 671 -39.76 -5.92 8.63
N GLN A 672 -39.36 -4.67 8.86
CA GLN A 672 -38.90 -4.22 10.17
C GLN A 672 -40.11 -4.00 11.07
N THR A 673 -40.21 -4.76 12.17
CA THR A 673 -41.27 -4.54 13.17
C THR A 673 -40.93 -3.31 14.03
N LEU A 674 -41.83 -2.34 14.04
CA LEU A 674 -41.70 -1.11 14.82
C LEU A 674 -42.37 -1.28 16.19
N LYS A 675 -41.85 -0.57 17.19
CA LYS A 675 -42.48 -0.51 18.51
C LYS A 675 -43.79 0.26 18.41
N GLY A 676 -44.86 -0.33 18.94
CA GLY A 676 -46.21 0.23 18.95
C GLY A 676 -46.99 -0.18 20.20
N PRO A 677 -48.27 0.23 20.31
CA PRO A 677 -49.14 -0.17 21.41
C PRO A 677 -49.47 -1.68 21.34
N THR A 678 -49.92 -2.24 22.47
CA THR A 678 -50.52 -3.59 22.50
C THR A 678 -51.75 -3.66 21.58
N GLY A 679 -52.01 -4.85 21.02
CA GLY A 679 -53.13 -5.03 20.09
C GLY A 679 -52.89 -4.45 18.70
N GLU A 680 -51.67 -4.01 18.38
CA GLU A 680 -51.28 -3.51 17.05
C GLU A 680 -49.91 -4.03 16.63
N THR A 681 -49.78 -4.43 15.36
CA THR A 681 -48.48 -4.70 14.74
C THR A 681 -48.17 -3.62 13.72
N ASN A 682 -47.01 -2.96 13.86
CA ASN A 682 -46.53 -1.96 12.92
C ASN A 682 -45.27 -2.49 12.23
N GLN A 683 -45.26 -2.47 10.91
CA GLN A 683 -44.14 -2.94 10.11
C GLN A 683 -43.74 -1.90 9.05
N LEU A 684 -42.44 -1.69 8.88
CA LEU A 684 -41.86 -0.89 7.81
C LEU A 684 -41.22 -1.82 6.77
N ILE A 685 -41.53 -1.59 5.49
CA ILE A 685 -41.03 -2.38 4.37
C ILE A 685 -40.37 -1.45 3.35
N LEU A 686 -39.24 -1.90 2.81
CA LEU A 686 -38.63 -1.31 1.62
C LEU A 686 -38.99 -2.12 0.37
N HIS A 687 -39.35 -1.43 -0.70
CA HIS A 687 -39.64 -2.05 -1.99
C HIS A 687 -39.11 -1.19 -3.15
N GLY A 688 -38.92 -1.81 -4.32
CA GLY A 688 -38.48 -1.12 -5.53
C GLY A 688 -39.43 0.01 -5.93
N ARG A 689 -38.88 1.08 -6.51
CA ARG A 689 -39.66 2.21 -7.01
C ARG A 689 -40.26 1.95 -8.38
N GLY A 690 -39.57 1.16 -9.21
CA GLY A 690 -40.00 0.86 -10.58
C GLY A 690 -38.80 0.80 -11.54
N VAL A 691 -38.82 1.62 -12.58
CA VAL A 691 -37.78 1.64 -13.61
C VAL A 691 -36.77 2.77 -13.36
N PHE A 692 -35.50 2.43 -13.22
CA PHE A 692 -34.41 3.40 -13.08
C PHE A 692 -33.67 3.64 -14.40
N ALA A 693 -33.39 4.90 -14.71
CA ALA A 693 -32.41 5.28 -15.71
C ALA A 693 -31.02 5.39 -15.05
N CYS A 694 -30.08 4.54 -15.45
CA CYS A 694 -28.69 4.57 -14.99
C CYS A 694 -27.82 5.15 -16.10
N ILE A 695 -27.24 6.34 -15.87
CA ILE A 695 -26.41 7.07 -16.81
C ILE A 695 -24.99 7.16 -16.25
N SER A 696 -24.05 6.50 -16.91
CA SER A 696 -22.68 6.32 -16.42
C SER A 696 -21.64 7.09 -17.24
N PRO A 697 -20.48 7.42 -16.65
CA PRO A 697 -19.41 8.15 -17.33
C PRO A 697 -18.47 7.19 -18.07
N TRP A 698 -17.60 7.76 -18.91
CA TRP A 698 -16.60 7.01 -19.68
C TRP A 698 -15.34 6.65 -18.88
N ASN A 699 -15.10 7.30 -17.74
CA ASN A 699 -13.84 7.18 -17.01
C ASN A 699 -13.80 6.00 -16.03
N PHE A 700 -14.96 5.46 -15.66
CA PHE A 700 -15.13 4.15 -15.02
C PHE A 700 -16.28 3.42 -15.74
N PRO A 701 -16.05 3.02 -17.00
CA PRO A 701 -17.11 2.56 -17.88
C PRO A 701 -17.63 1.16 -17.52
N LEU A 702 -16.92 0.42 -16.66
CA LEU A 702 -17.35 -0.85 -16.12
C LEU A 702 -17.81 -0.73 -14.66
N ALA A 703 -17.00 -0.15 -13.77
CA ALA A 703 -17.29 -0.17 -12.33
C ALA A 703 -18.50 0.69 -11.94
N ILE A 704 -18.53 1.96 -12.35
CA ILE A 704 -19.66 2.85 -12.02
C ILE A 704 -20.91 2.42 -12.76
N PHE A 705 -20.78 2.01 -14.03
CA PHE A 705 -21.88 1.41 -14.80
C PHE A 705 -22.51 0.22 -14.07
N THR A 706 -21.67 -0.75 -13.67
CA THR A 706 -22.11 -1.93 -12.94
C THR A 706 -22.68 -1.57 -11.57
N GLY A 707 -22.04 -0.65 -10.84
CA GLY A 707 -22.45 -0.25 -9.50
C GLY A 707 -23.83 0.42 -9.45
N GLN A 708 -24.12 1.34 -10.39
CA GLN A 708 -25.45 1.96 -10.51
C GLN A 708 -26.54 0.91 -10.80
N ILE A 709 -26.27 0.01 -11.76
CA ILE A 709 -27.19 -1.09 -12.13
C ILE A 709 -27.41 -2.04 -10.95
N ALA A 710 -26.34 -2.48 -10.29
CA ALA A 710 -26.39 -3.40 -9.16
C ALA A 710 -27.18 -2.81 -7.99
N ALA A 711 -27.02 -1.52 -7.67
CA ALA A 711 -27.79 -0.85 -6.62
C ALA A 711 -29.29 -0.80 -6.93
N ALA A 712 -29.66 -0.42 -8.16
CA ALA A 712 -31.05 -0.38 -8.59
C ALA A 712 -31.69 -1.78 -8.55
N LEU A 713 -31.02 -2.79 -9.11
CA LEU A 713 -31.47 -4.18 -9.09
C LEU A 713 -31.58 -4.72 -7.66
N ALA A 714 -30.60 -4.46 -6.79
CA ALA A 714 -30.60 -4.87 -5.37
C ALA A 714 -31.84 -4.36 -4.62
N ALA A 715 -32.22 -3.11 -4.88
CA ALA A 715 -33.39 -2.47 -4.30
C ALA A 715 -34.74 -2.89 -4.93
N GLY A 716 -34.73 -3.78 -5.93
CA GLY A 716 -35.95 -4.31 -6.56
C GLY A 716 -36.43 -3.56 -7.80
N ASN A 717 -35.59 -2.73 -8.42
CA ASN A 717 -35.94 -1.97 -9.63
C ASN A 717 -35.53 -2.72 -10.91
N ALA A 718 -36.15 -2.35 -12.04
CA ALA A 718 -35.60 -2.64 -13.37
C ALA A 718 -34.78 -1.43 -13.87
N VAL A 719 -33.93 -1.63 -14.88
CA VAL A 719 -32.92 -0.65 -15.28
C VAL A 719 -32.86 -0.46 -16.79
N LEU A 720 -32.82 0.81 -17.20
CA LEU A 720 -32.36 1.23 -18.52
C LEU A 720 -31.00 1.88 -18.36
N ALA A 721 -29.96 1.24 -18.90
CA ALA A 721 -28.59 1.66 -18.75
C ALA A 721 -28.10 2.40 -20.01
N LYS A 722 -27.75 3.68 -19.84
CA LYS A 722 -27.14 4.52 -20.87
C LYS A 722 -25.66 4.74 -20.53
N PRO A 723 -24.72 4.05 -21.22
CA PRO A 723 -23.30 4.32 -21.04
C PRO A 723 -22.87 5.63 -21.71
N ALA A 724 -21.72 6.16 -21.35
CA ALA A 724 -21.08 7.24 -22.09
C ALA A 724 -20.75 6.80 -23.53
N GLU A 725 -20.92 7.71 -24.48
CA GLU A 725 -20.74 7.45 -25.92
C GLU A 725 -19.32 7.01 -26.30
N GLN A 726 -18.31 7.32 -25.49
CA GLN A 726 -16.93 6.90 -25.69
C GLN A 726 -16.68 5.42 -25.36
N THR A 727 -17.52 4.79 -24.52
CA THR A 727 -17.25 3.45 -23.96
C THR A 727 -18.43 2.46 -24.06
N PRO A 728 -19.08 2.33 -25.23
CA PRO A 728 -20.27 1.51 -25.36
C PRO A 728 -20.02 -0.01 -25.46
N LEU A 729 -18.81 -0.47 -25.80
CA LEU A 729 -18.48 -1.88 -26.01
C LEU A 729 -18.35 -2.62 -24.67
N ILE A 730 -17.59 -2.08 -23.71
CA ILE A 730 -17.46 -2.65 -22.36
C ILE A 730 -18.81 -2.66 -21.63
N ALA A 731 -19.64 -1.64 -21.83
CA ALA A 731 -20.99 -1.58 -21.28
C ALA A 731 -21.89 -2.69 -21.87
N ALA A 732 -21.79 -2.94 -23.18
CA ALA A 732 -22.49 -4.07 -23.81
C ALA A 732 -22.03 -5.42 -23.26
N GLU A 733 -20.73 -5.57 -23.01
CA GLU A 733 -20.19 -6.79 -22.40
C GLU A 733 -20.70 -6.98 -20.98
N ALA A 734 -20.72 -5.93 -20.15
CA ALA A 734 -21.28 -5.99 -18.81
C ALA A 734 -22.76 -6.42 -18.81
N VAL A 735 -23.58 -5.90 -19.74
CA VAL A 735 -24.99 -6.32 -19.88
C VAL A 735 -25.11 -7.79 -20.31
N ARG A 736 -24.26 -8.27 -21.22
CA ARG A 736 -24.22 -9.70 -21.57
C ARG A 736 -23.86 -10.56 -20.37
N LEU A 737 -22.91 -10.13 -19.55
CA LEU A 737 -22.52 -10.83 -18.32
C LEU A 737 -23.67 -10.88 -17.30
N TYR A 738 -24.44 -9.79 -17.12
CA TYR A 738 -25.65 -9.81 -16.29
C TYR A 738 -26.66 -10.86 -16.75
N HIS A 739 -26.93 -10.94 -18.05
CA HIS A 739 -27.83 -11.97 -18.60
C HIS A 739 -27.26 -13.38 -18.40
N LYS A 740 -25.96 -13.57 -18.62
CA LYS A 740 -25.27 -14.85 -18.37
C LYS A 740 -25.30 -15.25 -16.89
N ALA A 741 -25.27 -14.28 -15.98
CA ALA A 741 -25.40 -14.47 -14.54
C ALA A 741 -26.84 -14.82 -14.08
N GLY A 742 -27.79 -14.91 -15.02
CA GLY A 742 -29.16 -15.34 -14.76
C GLY A 742 -30.16 -14.20 -14.52
N LEU A 743 -29.79 -12.94 -14.80
CA LEU A 743 -30.75 -11.84 -14.77
C LEU A 743 -31.78 -12.00 -15.88
N ASN A 744 -33.07 -11.81 -15.56
CA ASN A 744 -34.13 -11.75 -16.57
C ASN A 744 -33.79 -10.63 -17.58
N PRO A 745 -33.65 -10.92 -18.88
CA PRO A 745 -33.25 -9.91 -19.85
C PRO A 745 -34.24 -8.76 -20.09
N ASP A 746 -35.46 -8.85 -19.55
CA ASP A 746 -36.41 -7.74 -19.52
C ASP A 746 -36.15 -6.75 -18.37
N LEU A 747 -35.35 -7.11 -17.36
CA LEU A 747 -35.03 -6.24 -16.21
C LEU A 747 -33.89 -5.25 -16.49
N LEU A 748 -33.06 -5.51 -17.49
CA LEU A 748 -31.91 -4.66 -17.84
C LEU A 748 -31.86 -4.48 -19.34
N ALA A 749 -32.07 -3.24 -19.78
CA ALA A 749 -31.86 -2.84 -21.16
C ALA A 749 -30.62 -1.96 -21.29
N LEU A 750 -29.82 -2.18 -22.34
CA LEU A 750 -28.79 -1.24 -22.77
C LEU A 750 -29.40 -0.28 -23.79
N VAL A 751 -29.23 1.02 -23.59
CA VAL A 751 -29.70 2.09 -24.49
C VAL A 751 -28.54 3.06 -24.79
N PRO A 752 -27.57 2.67 -25.63
CA PRO A 752 -26.41 3.50 -25.93
C PRO A 752 -26.79 4.68 -26.84
N GLY A 753 -26.04 5.77 -26.78
CA GLY A 753 -26.21 6.94 -27.64
C GLY A 753 -25.69 8.21 -26.98
N ARG A 754 -25.96 9.38 -27.57
CA ARG A 754 -25.46 10.65 -27.01
C ARG A 754 -26.31 11.18 -25.85
N GLY A 755 -25.72 12.04 -25.03
CA GLY A 755 -26.40 12.65 -23.88
C GLY A 755 -27.55 13.57 -24.29
N GLU A 756 -27.34 14.40 -25.30
CA GLU A 756 -28.31 15.38 -25.81
C GLU A 756 -29.51 14.78 -26.53
N THR A 757 -29.40 13.53 -27.01
CA THR A 757 -30.47 12.79 -27.68
C THR A 757 -31.04 11.69 -26.77
N VAL A 758 -30.34 10.56 -26.67
CA VAL A 758 -30.78 9.36 -25.95
C VAL A 758 -30.87 9.62 -24.44
N GLY A 759 -29.88 10.29 -23.86
CA GLY A 759 -29.88 10.64 -22.44
C GLY A 759 -31.05 11.57 -22.07
N ALA A 760 -31.26 12.64 -22.84
CA ALA A 760 -32.35 13.59 -22.65
C ALA A 760 -33.73 12.93 -22.78
N ALA A 761 -33.92 12.09 -23.81
CA ALA A 761 -35.16 11.34 -24.02
C ALA A 761 -35.44 10.39 -22.85
N LEU A 762 -34.43 9.65 -22.40
CA LEU A 762 -34.55 8.72 -21.28
C LEU A 762 -34.95 9.43 -19.98
N VAL A 763 -34.28 10.54 -19.65
CA VAL A 763 -34.58 11.33 -18.44
C VAL A 763 -35.98 11.96 -18.49
N ALA A 764 -36.49 12.32 -19.66
CA ALA A 764 -37.82 12.91 -19.83
C ALA A 764 -38.96 11.88 -19.92
N HIS A 765 -38.65 10.59 -20.10
CA HIS A 765 -39.65 9.56 -20.37
C HIS A 765 -40.56 9.27 -19.17
N PRO A 766 -41.91 9.33 -19.29
CA PRO A 766 -42.84 9.29 -18.16
C PRO A 766 -42.82 7.98 -17.36
N GLY A 767 -42.42 6.86 -17.97
CA GLY A 767 -42.29 5.56 -17.30
C GLY A 767 -40.97 5.32 -16.56
N VAL A 768 -40.15 6.35 -16.34
CA VAL A 768 -38.95 6.29 -15.48
C VAL A 768 -39.30 6.81 -14.09
N ASP A 769 -38.99 6.00 -13.08
CA ASP A 769 -39.32 6.22 -11.65
C ASP A 769 -38.12 6.69 -10.82
N GLY A 770 -36.94 6.84 -11.43
CA GLY A 770 -35.72 7.33 -10.80
C GLY A 770 -34.56 7.49 -11.78
N VAL A 771 -33.63 8.38 -11.47
CA VAL A 771 -32.42 8.60 -12.27
C VAL A 771 -31.19 8.51 -11.38
N ALA A 772 -30.24 7.65 -11.76
CA ALA A 772 -28.89 7.61 -11.21
C ALA A 772 -27.92 8.09 -12.29
N PHE A 773 -27.20 9.17 -12.01
CA PHE A 773 -26.27 9.82 -12.93
C PHE A 773 -24.89 9.95 -12.30
N THR A 774 -23.86 9.70 -13.09
CA THR A 774 -22.50 10.09 -12.75
C THR A 774 -21.85 10.74 -13.96
N GLY A 775 -21.30 11.94 -13.78
CA GLY A 775 -20.72 12.73 -14.88
C GLY A 775 -20.50 14.20 -14.53
N GLY A 776 -20.46 15.08 -15.53
CA GLY A 776 -20.17 16.50 -15.31
C GLY A 776 -21.25 17.25 -14.51
N THR A 777 -20.84 18.23 -13.71
CA THR A 777 -21.74 19.06 -12.88
C THR A 777 -22.77 19.83 -13.72
N ASP A 778 -22.38 20.37 -14.87
CA ASP A 778 -23.29 21.10 -15.77
C ASP A 778 -24.38 20.17 -16.33
N THR A 779 -24.01 18.94 -16.70
CA THR A 779 -24.94 17.91 -17.17
C THR A 779 -25.89 17.49 -16.07
N ALA A 780 -25.42 17.27 -14.84
CA ALA A 780 -26.29 16.98 -13.70
C ALA A 780 -27.30 18.11 -13.46
N GLY A 781 -26.88 19.38 -13.56
CA GLY A 781 -27.77 20.53 -13.46
C GLY A 781 -28.84 20.55 -14.56
N ALA A 782 -28.49 20.19 -15.80
CA ALA A 782 -29.44 20.08 -16.90
C ALA A 782 -30.44 18.93 -16.70
N ILE A 783 -29.96 17.76 -16.27
CA ILE A 783 -30.81 16.60 -15.94
C ILE A 783 -31.80 16.96 -14.83
N ASN A 784 -31.33 17.61 -13.75
CA ASN A 784 -32.19 18.01 -12.64
C ASN A 784 -33.33 18.94 -13.10
N ARG A 785 -33.02 19.94 -13.95
CA ARG A 785 -34.05 20.82 -14.53
C ARG A 785 -35.05 20.06 -15.40
N SER A 786 -34.56 19.10 -16.20
CA SER A 786 -35.42 18.23 -17.02
C SER A 786 -36.35 17.39 -16.14
N ILE A 787 -35.83 16.77 -15.08
CA ILE A 787 -36.62 15.98 -14.13
C ILE A 787 -37.69 16.86 -13.46
N ALA A 788 -37.31 18.06 -13.00
CA ALA A 788 -38.23 18.98 -12.34
C ALA A 788 -39.34 19.51 -13.28
N ALA A 789 -39.10 19.52 -14.59
CA ALA A 789 -40.08 19.93 -15.59
C ALA A 789 -41.07 18.82 -15.99
N ARG A 790 -40.86 17.57 -15.55
CA ARG A 790 -41.74 16.45 -15.86
C ARG A 790 -43.12 16.63 -15.21
N PRO A 791 -44.22 16.31 -15.90
CA PRO A 791 -45.51 16.15 -15.24
C PRO A 791 -45.53 14.85 -14.41
N GLY A 792 -46.18 14.86 -13.25
CA GLY A 792 -46.38 13.65 -12.43
C GLY A 792 -45.53 13.62 -11.15
N ALA A 793 -45.12 12.42 -10.74
CA ALA A 793 -44.40 12.21 -9.48
C ALA A 793 -42.99 12.80 -9.53
N ILE A 794 -42.55 13.39 -8.40
CA ILE A 794 -41.16 13.81 -8.21
C ILE A 794 -40.32 12.55 -7.97
N ILE A 795 -39.51 12.19 -8.96
CA ILE A 795 -38.66 11.00 -8.90
C ILE A 795 -37.33 11.30 -8.20
N PRO A 796 -36.70 10.32 -7.53
CA PRO A 796 -35.35 10.45 -7.02
C PRO A 796 -34.34 10.72 -8.13
N PHE A 797 -33.44 11.66 -7.86
CA PHE A 797 -32.24 11.90 -8.65
C PHE A 797 -31.03 11.69 -7.75
N ILE A 798 -30.13 10.80 -8.15
CA ILE A 798 -28.82 10.57 -7.55
C ILE A 798 -27.81 11.08 -8.56
N ALA A 799 -27.03 12.10 -8.20
CA ALA A 799 -26.01 12.66 -9.06
C ALA A 799 -24.68 12.69 -8.33
N GLU A 800 -23.70 11.95 -8.86
CA GLU A 800 -22.30 12.03 -8.44
C GLU A 800 -21.52 12.79 -9.51
N THR A 801 -20.82 13.86 -9.14
CA THR A 801 -20.21 14.80 -10.09
C THR A 801 -18.71 15.03 -9.81
N GLY A 802 -18.13 16.03 -10.46
CA GLY A 802 -16.69 16.33 -10.40
C GLY A 802 -16.22 16.91 -9.06
N GLY A 803 -14.91 17.17 -8.96
CA GLY A 803 -14.29 17.72 -7.74
C GLY A 803 -13.12 18.66 -8.02
N LEU A 804 -12.97 19.67 -7.16
CA LEU A 804 -11.72 20.43 -7.03
C LEU A 804 -10.94 19.90 -5.82
N ASN A 805 -10.33 18.74 -6.01
CA ASN A 805 -9.74 17.99 -4.91
C ASN A 805 -8.38 18.59 -4.52
N GLY A 806 -8.27 18.99 -3.25
CA GLY A 806 -7.05 19.54 -2.66
C GLY A 806 -6.28 18.51 -1.84
N MET A 807 -4.96 18.68 -1.73
CA MET A 807 -4.13 17.97 -0.76
C MET A 807 -3.29 18.98 0.03
N PHE A 808 -3.41 18.97 1.35
CA PHE A 808 -2.62 19.82 2.24
C PHE A 808 -1.51 19.00 2.87
N ILE A 809 -0.29 19.52 2.86
CA ILE A 809 0.85 18.87 3.50
C ILE A 809 1.46 19.84 4.50
N ASP A 810 2.01 19.34 5.60
CA ASP A 810 2.86 20.12 6.48
C ASP A 810 4.34 19.74 6.35
N THR A 811 5.22 20.38 7.11
CA THR A 811 6.67 20.13 7.09
C THR A 811 7.06 18.83 7.81
N THR A 812 6.12 18.13 8.45
CA THR A 812 6.34 16.85 9.14
C THR A 812 6.16 15.64 8.22
N ALA A 813 5.52 15.84 7.07
CA ALA A 813 5.26 14.81 6.09
C ALA A 813 6.55 14.20 5.52
N LEU A 814 6.54 12.88 5.28
CA LEU A 814 7.64 12.20 4.61
C LEU A 814 7.63 12.54 3.12
N LYS A 815 8.62 13.30 2.66
CA LYS A 815 8.72 13.83 1.28
C LYS A 815 8.55 12.75 0.22
N GLU A 816 9.24 11.61 0.36
CA GLU A 816 9.21 10.51 -0.61
C GLU A 816 7.79 9.93 -0.75
N GLN A 817 7.07 9.79 0.37
CA GLN A 817 5.70 9.31 0.36
C GLN A 817 4.74 10.34 -0.27
N VAL A 818 4.92 11.64 0.04
CA VAL A 818 4.13 12.71 -0.60
C VAL A 818 4.33 12.68 -2.12
N ILE A 819 5.56 12.48 -2.59
CA ILE A 819 5.85 12.38 -4.03
C ILE A 819 5.05 11.23 -4.66
N ASP A 820 5.12 10.03 -4.10
CA ASP A 820 4.40 8.86 -4.62
C ASP A 820 2.88 9.09 -4.67
N ASP A 821 2.33 9.54 -3.54
CA ASP A 821 0.89 9.73 -3.38
C ASP A 821 0.36 10.87 -4.27
N VAL A 822 1.14 11.91 -4.49
CA VAL A 822 0.82 13.01 -5.43
C VAL A 822 0.89 12.54 -6.88
N ILE A 823 1.96 11.82 -7.27
CA ILE A 823 2.09 11.29 -8.64
C ILE A 823 0.92 10.36 -8.96
N GLN A 824 0.63 9.40 -8.07
CA GLN A 824 -0.49 8.49 -8.22
C GLN A 824 -1.83 9.24 -8.27
N SER A 825 -2.04 10.21 -7.39
CA SER A 825 -3.33 10.91 -7.29
C SER A 825 -3.60 11.86 -8.44
N ALA A 826 -2.58 12.53 -8.96
CA ALA A 826 -2.74 13.55 -10.01
C ALA A 826 -2.67 12.97 -11.42
N PHE A 827 -1.83 11.94 -11.64
CA PHE A 827 -1.50 11.44 -12.97
C PHE A 827 -1.99 10.02 -13.24
N GLY A 828 -2.31 9.23 -12.21
CA GLY A 828 -2.93 7.91 -12.37
C GLY A 828 -4.20 7.99 -13.24
N SER A 829 -4.36 7.04 -14.17
CA SER A 829 -5.40 7.07 -15.21
C SER A 829 -5.44 8.36 -16.04
N ALA A 830 -4.27 8.96 -16.31
CA ALA A 830 -4.13 10.27 -16.93
C ALA A 830 -4.93 11.38 -16.21
N GLY A 831 -5.04 11.30 -14.88
CA GLY A 831 -5.82 12.26 -14.09
C GLY A 831 -7.32 12.26 -14.37
N GLN A 832 -7.83 11.26 -15.09
CA GLN A 832 -9.25 11.12 -15.48
C GLN A 832 -10.08 10.42 -14.40
N ARG A 833 -9.79 10.70 -13.12
CA ARG A 833 -10.60 10.24 -11.99
C ARG A 833 -11.29 11.45 -11.38
N CYS A 834 -12.57 11.33 -11.02
CA CYS A 834 -13.25 12.39 -10.26
C CYS A 834 -12.54 12.68 -8.94
N SER A 835 -11.89 11.67 -8.35
CA SER A 835 -11.07 11.79 -7.14
C SER A 835 -9.65 12.31 -7.36
N ALA A 836 -9.22 12.58 -8.60
CA ALA A 836 -7.82 12.92 -8.88
C ALA A 836 -7.41 14.24 -8.21
N LEU A 837 -6.17 14.30 -7.75
CA LEU A 837 -5.60 15.49 -7.10
C LEU A 837 -5.49 16.62 -8.12
N ARG A 838 -6.15 17.75 -7.83
CA ARG A 838 -6.14 18.94 -8.69
C ARG A 838 -5.16 19.98 -8.17
N ILE A 839 -5.12 20.19 -6.86
CA ILE A 839 -4.30 21.23 -6.21
C ILE A 839 -3.56 20.66 -5.00
N LEU A 840 -2.23 20.76 -5.02
CA LEU A 840 -1.37 20.50 -3.87
C LEU A 840 -1.05 21.82 -3.15
N TYR A 841 -1.32 21.89 -1.84
CA TYR A 841 -0.99 23.00 -0.97
C TYR A 841 0.26 22.64 -0.17
N ALA A 842 1.40 23.22 -0.54
CA ALA A 842 2.71 22.93 0.03
C ALA A 842 3.22 24.07 0.91
N PRO A 843 3.79 23.81 2.11
CA PRO A 843 4.41 24.84 2.94
C PRO A 843 5.59 25.46 2.20
N LYS A 844 5.71 26.80 2.25
CA LYS A 844 6.75 27.51 1.49
C LYS A 844 8.17 26.98 1.74
N GLU A 845 8.48 26.60 2.97
CA GLU A 845 9.81 26.15 3.38
C GLU A 845 10.24 24.82 2.75
N SER A 846 9.31 23.87 2.60
CA SER A 846 9.59 22.52 2.06
C SER A 846 9.21 22.37 0.58
N ALA A 847 8.49 23.34 0.02
CA ALA A 847 7.95 23.27 -1.33
C ALA A 847 9.02 23.12 -2.42
N ASP A 848 10.20 23.76 -2.32
CA ASP A 848 11.23 23.65 -3.37
C ASP A 848 11.74 22.22 -3.52
N ALA A 849 12.14 21.58 -2.43
CA ALA A 849 12.64 20.21 -2.43
C ALA A 849 11.55 19.22 -2.90
N LEU A 850 10.30 19.46 -2.50
CA LEU A 850 9.18 18.64 -2.95
C LEU A 850 8.91 18.80 -4.45
N ILE A 851 8.89 20.03 -4.96
CA ILE A 851 8.67 20.33 -6.37
C ILE A 851 9.77 19.70 -7.23
N GLU A 852 11.04 19.80 -6.83
CA GLU A 852 12.13 19.12 -7.54
C GLU A 852 11.98 17.59 -7.54
N GLY A 853 11.55 17.00 -6.42
CA GLY A 853 11.22 15.58 -6.36
C GLY A 853 10.07 15.19 -7.29
N LEU A 854 8.98 15.97 -7.31
CA LEU A 854 7.82 15.75 -8.19
C LEU A 854 8.18 15.88 -9.67
N LYS A 855 9.01 16.86 -10.04
CA LYS A 855 9.51 17.01 -11.42
C LYS A 855 10.30 15.78 -11.85
N GLY A 856 11.23 15.32 -11.00
CA GLY A 856 12.05 14.16 -11.30
C GLY A 856 11.25 12.87 -11.35
N ALA A 857 10.26 12.71 -10.46
CA ALA A 857 9.35 11.56 -10.46
C ALA A 857 8.46 11.54 -11.70
N LEU A 858 7.91 12.68 -12.11
CA LEU A 858 7.14 12.79 -13.36
C LEU A 858 8.01 12.47 -14.60
N ALA A 859 9.28 12.88 -14.60
CA ALA A 859 10.18 12.68 -15.73
C ALA A 859 10.52 11.21 -16.00
N VAL A 860 10.35 10.33 -15.00
CA VAL A 860 10.56 8.88 -15.12
C VAL A 860 9.26 8.09 -15.29
N GLN A 861 8.12 8.77 -15.44
CA GLN A 861 6.85 8.11 -15.73
C GLN A 861 6.75 7.73 -17.20
N THR A 862 6.23 6.53 -17.49
CA THR A 862 6.02 6.07 -18.87
C THR A 862 4.63 6.44 -19.37
N VAL A 863 4.57 7.36 -20.34
CA VAL A 863 3.37 7.68 -21.13
C VAL A 863 3.37 6.81 -22.38
N GLY A 864 2.31 6.02 -22.64
CA GLY A 864 2.35 5.05 -23.74
C GLY A 864 1.05 4.28 -24.00
N ASP A 865 1.18 3.11 -24.66
CA ASP A 865 0.06 2.21 -24.94
C ASP A 865 -0.41 1.62 -23.60
N PRO A 866 -1.66 1.88 -23.18
CA PRO A 866 -2.18 1.38 -21.90
C PRO A 866 -2.19 -0.16 -21.79
N ALA A 867 -2.05 -0.89 -22.89
CA ALA A 867 -1.93 -2.34 -22.89
C ALA A 867 -0.50 -2.86 -22.64
N ASP A 868 0.51 -1.98 -22.67
CA ASP A 868 1.89 -2.31 -22.27
C ASP A 868 2.01 -2.29 -20.74
N PRO A 869 2.46 -3.39 -20.08
CA PRO A 869 2.62 -3.44 -18.63
C PRO A 869 3.52 -2.35 -18.02
N LYS A 870 4.41 -1.73 -18.81
CA LYS A 870 5.27 -0.63 -18.33
C LYS A 870 4.58 0.74 -18.33
N THR A 871 3.46 0.88 -19.04
CA THR A 871 2.79 2.18 -19.16
C THR A 871 2.05 2.52 -17.86
N GLU A 872 2.32 3.73 -17.35
CA GLU A 872 1.71 4.27 -16.13
C GLU A 872 0.66 5.33 -16.43
N ILE A 873 0.80 6.01 -17.58
CA ILE A 873 -0.09 7.08 -18.00
C ILE A 873 -0.53 6.79 -19.44
N GLY A 874 -1.81 6.45 -19.60
CA GLY A 874 -2.45 6.23 -20.89
C GLY A 874 -2.88 7.53 -21.60
N PRO A 875 -3.62 7.42 -22.71
CA PRO A 875 -4.19 8.57 -23.40
C PRO A 875 -5.33 9.22 -22.60
N VAL A 876 -5.70 10.44 -22.96
CA VAL A 876 -7.01 10.99 -22.58
C VAL A 876 -8.09 10.45 -23.51
N ILE A 877 -9.35 10.46 -23.07
CA ILE A 877 -10.40 9.68 -23.72
C ILE A 877 -10.70 10.09 -25.17
N ASP A 878 -10.58 11.37 -25.51
CA ASP A 878 -10.89 11.92 -26.83
C ASP A 878 -10.17 13.24 -27.16
N SER A 879 -10.23 13.62 -28.43
CA SER A 879 -9.61 14.83 -28.96
C SER A 879 -10.25 16.11 -28.43
N GLU A 880 -11.49 16.07 -27.95
CA GLU A 880 -12.12 17.21 -27.29
C GLU A 880 -11.48 17.45 -25.92
N SER A 881 -11.35 16.38 -25.12
CA SER A 881 -10.67 16.39 -23.84
C SER A 881 -9.23 16.86 -23.99
N ARG A 882 -8.48 16.32 -24.98
CA ARG A 882 -7.11 16.75 -25.27
C ARG A 882 -7.02 18.24 -25.59
N ARG A 883 -7.90 18.77 -26.46
CA ARG A 883 -7.90 20.20 -26.82
C ARG A 883 -8.23 21.08 -25.61
N ALA A 884 -9.19 20.69 -24.78
CA ALA A 884 -9.54 21.43 -23.57
C ALA A 884 -8.36 21.51 -22.59
N LEU A 885 -7.61 20.41 -22.43
CA LEU A 885 -6.42 20.35 -21.59
C LEU A 885 -5.28 21.21 -22.15
N GLU A 886 -5.00 21.14 -23.46
CA GLU A 886 -3.99 22.00 -24.10
C GLU A 886 -4.34 23.49 -23.96
N ALA A 887 -5.60 23.88 -24.15
CA ALA A 887 -6.05 25.25 -23.94
C ALA A 887 -5.85 25.73 -22.49
N HIS A 888 -6.00 24.84 -21.50
CA HIS A 888 -5.70 25.16 -20.11
C HIS A 888 -4.19 25.29 -19.87
N VAL A 889 -3.34 24.47 -20.51
CA VAL A 889 -1.88 24.66 -20.44
C VAL A 889 -1.45 25.99 -21.06
N GLU A 890 -2.05 26.40 -22.18
CA GLU A 890 -1.82 27.72 -22.76
C GLU A 890 -2.22 28.85 -21.81
N ARG A 891 -3.31 28.67 -21.04
CA ARG A 891 -3.70 29.61 -19.98
C ARG A 891 -2.68 29.64 -18.84
N LEU A 892 -2.24 28.47 -18.37
CA LEU A 892 -1.21 28.36 -17.34
C LEU A 892 0.09 29.04 -17.75
N ALA A 893 0.49 28.98 -19.02
CA ALA A 893 1.68 29.67 -19.51
C ALA A 893 1.58 31.21 -19.48
N ARG A 894 0.36 31.76 -19.41
CA ARG A 894 0.11 33.22 -19.32
C ARG A 894 -0.13 33.71 -17.89
N GLU A 895 -0.80 32.89 -17.08
CA GLU A 895 -1.36 33.29 -15.78
C GLU A 895 -0.69 32.61 -14.57
N ALA A 896 0.14 31.61 -14.82
CA ALA A 896 0.80 30.77 -13.82
C ALA A 896 2.23 30.40 -14.28
N LYS A 897 2.88 29.45 -13.60
CA LYS A 897 4.20 28.96 -13.98
C LYS A 897 4.14 27.47 -14.27
N VAL A 898 4.31 27.06 -15.53
CA VAL A 898 4.51 25.64 -15.87
C VAL A 898 5.92 25.22 -15.43
N ILE A 899 6.00 24.31 -14.47
CA ILE A 899 7.26 23.88 -13.85
C ILE A 899 7.84 22.63 -14.51
N ALA A 900 6.96 21.69 -14.87
CA ALA A 900 7.34 20.44 -15.51
C ALA A 900 6.25 20.03 -16.50
N ARG A 901 6.69 19.42 -17.60
CA ARG A 901 5.82 18.81 -18.61
C ARG A 901 6.54 17.59 -19.15
N ALA A 902 5.92 16.41 -19.08
CA ALA A 902 6.56 15.18 -19.51
C ALA A 902 6.72 15.14 -21.04
N ALA A 903 7.67 14.34 -21.52
CA ALA A 903 7.84 14.09 -22.94
C ALA A 903 6.78 13.09 -23.43
N LEU A 904 6.24 13.32 -24.63
CA LEU A 904 5.39 12.35 -25.31
C LEU A 904 6.24 11.39 -26.14
N PRO A 905 5.84 10.11 -26.25
CA PRO A 905 6.52 9.16 -27.12
C PRO A 905 6.39 9.53 -28.60
N LEU A 906 7.33 9.05 -29.43
CA LEU A 906 7.21 9.13 -30.89
C LEU A 906 5.93 8.42 -31.34
N GLY A 907 5.19 9.01 -32.29
CA GLY A 907 3.92 8.47 -32.76
C GLY A 907 2.70 8.89 -31.91
N SER A 908 2.89 9.71 -30.88
CA SER A 908 1.80 10.23 -30.03
C SER A 908 0.68 10.94 -30.79
N GLU A 909 0.93 11.42 -32.01
CA GLU A 909 -0.05 12.07 -32.88
C GLU A 909 -1.14 11.13 -33.42
N LYS A 910 -0.94 9.80 -33.32
CA LYS A 910 -1.94 8.80 -33.75
C LYS A 910 -3.15 8.72 -32.83
N GLY A 911 -2.97 9.10 -31.57
CA GLY A 911 -3.98 9.03 -30.54
C GLY A 911 -4.22 10.37 -29.86
N ASP A 912 -4.94 10.31 -28.75
CA ASP A 912 -5.20 11.45 -27.88
C ASP A 912 -4.31 11.38 -26.63
N LEU A 913 -3.00 11.26 -26.83
CA LEU A 913 -2.04 11.42 -25.75
C LEU A 913 -1.93 12.90 -25.36
N PHE A 914 -1.82 13.15 -24.05
CA PHE A 914 -1.60 14.47 -23.50
C PHE A 914 -0.39 14.40 -22.56
N ALA A 915 0.48 15.41 -22.61
CA ALA A 915 1.70 15.46 -21.80
C ALA A 915 1.38 15.85 -20.34
N PRO A 916 1.56 14.95 -19.35
CA PRO A 916 1.39 15.28 -17.94
C PRO A 916 2.14 16.56 -17.56
N THR A 917 1.47 17.44 -16.81
CA THR A 917 1.96 18.80 -16.54
C THR A 917 1.86 19.13 -15.05
N ILE A 918 2.90 19.78 -14.51
CA ILE A 918 2.92 20.38 -13.17
C ILE A 918 3.03 21.89 -13.35
N ALA A 919 2.14 22.65 -12.73
CA ALA A 919 2.17 24.10 -12.72
C ALA A 919 2.03 24.68 -11.32
N GLU A 920 2.73 25.76 -11.04
CA GLU A 920 2.59 26.56 -9.81
C GLU A 920 1.67 27.75 -10.07
N ILE A 921 0.64 27.86 -9.24
CA ILE A 921 -0.47 28.80 -9.40
C ILE A 921 -0.34 29.98 -8.43
N PRO A 922 -0.79 31.20 -8.83
CA PRO A 922 -0.56 32.41 -8.05
C PRO A 922 -1.53 32.57 -6.85
N THR A 923 -2.67 31.89 -6.87
CA THR A 923 -3.71 31.99 -5.83
C THR A 923 -4.19 30.61 -5.40
N PRO A 924 -4.62 30.44 -4.13
CA PRO A 924 -5.01 29.13 -3.60
C PRO A 924 -6.30 28.59 -4.23
N ASP A 925 -7.09 29.46 -4.85
CA ASP A 925 -8.36 29.16 -5.50
C ASP A 925 -8.29 29.36 -7.03
N PHE A 926 -7.10 29.33 -7.65
CA PHE A 926 -6.92 29.61 -9.08
C PHE A 926 -7.85 28.83 -10.05
N LEU A 927 -8.28 27.63 -9.66
CA LEU A 927 -9.25 26.86 -10.42
C LEU A 927 -10.68 27.25 -10.03
N GLU A 928 -11.46 27.75 -10.99
CA GLU A 928 -12.89 28.02 -10.81
C GLU A 928 -13.76 26.79 -11.06
N ARG A 929 -13.28 25.88 -11.91
CA ARG A 929 -13.94 24.64 -12.32
C ARG A 929 -12.92 23.53 -12.52
N GLU A 930 -13.42 22.30 -12.54
CA GLU A 930 -12.57 21.13 -12.75
C GLU A 930 -11.86 21.15 -14.12
N VAL A 931 -10.61 20.71 -14.11
CA VAL A 931 -9.82 20.40 -15.32
C VAL A 931 -9.53 18.91 -15.30
N PHE A 932 -10.22 18.15 -16.15
CA PHE A 932 -10.28 16.70 -16.08
C PHE A 932 -9.16 16.01 -16.87
N GLY A 933 -7.93 16.05 -16.34
CA GLY A 933 -6.77 15.43 -16.97
C GLY A 933 -5.51 15.50 -16.11
N PRO A 934 -4.34 15.11 -16.64
CA PRO A 934 -3.12 14.91 -15.85
C PRO A 934 -2.37 16.23 -15.69
N ILE A 935 -3.00 17.20 -15.00
CA ILE A 935 -2.44 18.51 -14.70
C ILE A 935 -2.51 18.76 -13.19
N LEU A 936 -1.35 18.73 -12.53
CA LEU A 936 -1.20 19.07 -11.12
C LEU A 936 -0.95 20.58 -10.97
N HIS A 937 -1.72 21.21 -10.08
CA HIS A 937 -1.49 22.59 -9.67
C HIS A 937 -0.86 22.60 -8.28
N ILE A 938 0.12 23.47 -8.05
CA ILE A 938 0.79 23.61 -6.76
C ILE A 938 0.62 25.05 -6.28
N TYR A 939 0.11 25.21 -5.06
CA TYR A 939 0.08 26.49 -4.36
C TYR A 939 0.97 26.41 -3.11
N ARG A 940 1.82 27.41 -2.93
CA ARG A 940 2.64 27.52 -1.71
C ARG A 940 1.93 28.37 -0.68
N TYR A 941 1.86 27.88 0.56
CA TYR A 941 1.22 28.62 1.65
C TYR A 941 2.15 28.77 2.86
N GLU A 942 1.90 29.80 3.67
CA GLU A 942 2.47 29.91 5.00
C GLU A 942 1.61 29.10 5.98
N PRO A 943 2.18 28.26 6.86
CA PRO A 943 1.40 27.51 7.86
C PRO A 943 0.44 28.38 8.68
N SER A 944 0.83 29.62 9.01
CA SER A 944 0.01 30.59 9.73
C SER A 944 -1.21 31.10 8.95
N GLU A 945 -1.24 30.92 7.62
CA GLU A 945 -2.35 31.32 6.74
C GLU A 945 -3.27 30.14 6.37
N LEU A 946 -3.07 28.95 6.95
CA LEU A 946 -3.80 27.73 6.64
C LEU A 946 -5.32 27.95 6.57
N GLN A 947 -5.89 28.61 7.58
CA GLN A 947 -7.33 28.89 7.64
C GLN A 947 -7.82 29.69 6.44
N SER A 948 -7.11 30.76 6.07
CA SER A 948 -7.46 31.62 4.94
C SER A 948 -7.37 30.86 3.61
N VAL A 949 -6.31 30.07 3.43
CA VAL A 949 -6.06 29.27 2.23
C VAL A 949 -7.10 28.18 2.05
N ALA A 950 -7.34 27.38 3.10
CA ALA A 950 -8.32 26.30 3.10
C ALA A 950 -9.74 26.83 2.84
N SER A 951 -10.11 27.96 3.45
CA SER A 951 -11.43 28.59 3.27
C SER A 951 -11.68 29.02 1.83
N ARG A 952 -10.64 29.43 1.08
CA ARG A 952 -10.77 29.80 -0.33
C ARG A 952 -11.02 28.61 -1.24
N LEU A 953 -10.41 27.46 -0.95
CA LEU A 953 -10.76 26.21 -1.64
C LEU A 953 -12.21 25.81 -1.34
N ALA A 954 -12.59 25.81 -0.06
CA ALA A 954 -13.95 25.49 0.38
C ALA A 954 -15.01 26.37 -0.30
N ALA A 955 -14.71 27.67 -0.49
CA ALA A 955 -15.60 28.62 -1.15
C ALA A 955 -15.90 28.29 -2.64
N ARG A 956 -15.13 27.40 -3.28
CA ARG A 956 -15.44 26.91 -4.63
C ARG A 956 -16.65 25.98 -4.67
N GLY A 957 -17.10 25.47 -3.52
CA GLY A 957 -18.36 24.74 -3.39
C GLY A 957 -18.33 23.27 -3.84
N TYR A 958 -17.18 22.76 -4.27
CA TYR A 958 -16.94 21.32 -4.45
C TYR A 958 -16.61 20.67 -3.10
N GLY A 959 -16.75 19.35 -3.01
CA GLY A 959 -16.48 18.60 -1.78
C GLY A 959 -16.41 17.09 -2.01
N LEU A 960 -15.53 16.64 -2.91
CA LEU A 960 -15.40 15.22 -3.26
C LEU A 960 -14.27 14.53 -2.47
N THR A 961 -13.01 14.74 -2.84
CA THR A 961 -11.86 14.19 -2.11
C THR A 961 -10.93 15.26 -1.53
N LEU A 962 -10.37 14.96 -0.36
CA LEU A 962 -9.39 15.79 0.35
C LEU A 962 -8.22 14.92 0.83
N GLY A 963 -7.00 15.35 0.53
CA GLY A 963 -5.77 14.74 1.02
C GLY A 963 -5.15 15.53 2.16
N VAL A 964 -4.60 14.84 3.15
CA VAL A 964 -3.73 15.44 4.16
C VAL A 964 -2.49 14.60 4.34
N HIS A 965 -1.30 15.20 4.25
CA HIS A 965 -0.05 14.58 4.70
C HIS A 965 0.51 15.32 5.89
N SER A 966 0.51 14.66 7.05
CA SER A 966 1.00 15.19 8.32
C SER A 966 1.12 14.09 9.36
N ARG A 967 2.05 14.27 10.30
CA ARG A 967 2.17 13.46 11.52
C ARG A 967 1.50 14.10 12.74
N ILE A 968 1.01 15.33 12.58
CA ILE A 968 0.27 16.11 13.57
C ILE A 968 -1.22 15.83 13.36
N GLU A 969 -1.84 15.10 14.29
CA GLU A 969 -3.26 14.76 14.17
C GLU A 969 -4.14 16.01 14.22
N ALA A 970 -3.73 17.02 15.00
CA ALA A 970 -4.42 18.30 15.08
C ALA A 970 -4.42 19.05 13.73
N PHE A 971 -3.35 18.96 12.94
CA PHE A 971 -3.31 19.56 11.60
C PHE A 971 -4.31 18.88 10.67
N ALA A 972 -4.36 17.53 10.67
CA ALA A 972 -5.33 16.81 9.87
C ALA A 972 -6.78 17.10 10.28
N ALA A 973 -7.04 17.20 11.59
CA ALA A 973 -8.35 17.59 12.11
C ALA A 973 -8.72 19.03 11.70
N GLU A 974 -7.78 19.97 11.79
CA GLU A 974 -7.96 21.37 11.40
C GLU A 974 -8.29 21.50 9.90
N VAL A 975 -7.49 20.87 9.03
CA VAL A 975 -7.74 20.87 7.58
C VAL A 975 -9.11 20.24 7.25
N THR A 976 -9.42 19.11 7.88
CA THR A 976 -10.71 18.41 7.67
C THR A 976 -11.91 19.26 8.11
N ALA A 977 -11.76 20.05 9.18
CA ALA A 977 -12.81 20.95 9.64
C ALA A 977 -12.99 22.17 8.73
N LEU A 978 -11.91 22.61 8.05
CA LEU A 978 -11.91 23.80 7.20
C LEU A 978 -12.36 23.52 5.76
N VAL A 979 -12.10 22.33 5.22
CA VAL A 979 -12.39 21.97 3.83
C VAL A 979 -13.48 20.89 3.78
N PRO A 980 -14.71 21.24 3.34
CA PRO A 980 -15.77 20.26 3.12
C PRO A 980 -15.34 19.21 2.08
N ALA A 981 -15.47 17.93 2.44
CA ALA A 981 -15.18 16.82 1.53
C ALA A 981 -15.91 15.55 1.97
N GLY A 982 -16.52 14.86 1.02
CA GLY A 982 -17.15 13.57 1.29
C GLY A 982 -16.14 12.48 1.64
N ASN A 983 -14.92 12.52 1.09
CA ASN A 983 -13.90 11.51 1.32
C ASN A 983 -12.55 12.17 1.70
N VAL A 984 -12.10 11.94 2.93
CA VAL A 984 -10.81 12.45 3.43
C VAL A 984 -9.80 11.31 3.55
N TYR A 985 -8.58 11.53 3.06
CA TYR A 985 -7.50 10.56 3.08
C TYR A 985 -6.27 11.18 3.75
N VAL A 986 -5.76 10.51 4.79
CA VAL A 986 -4.61 10.98 5.56
C VAL A 986 -3.41 10.06 5.32
N ASN A 987 -2.27 10.64 4.96
CA ASN A 987 -1.00 9.95 4.70
C ASN A 987 -1.10 8.81 3.67
N ARG A 988 -1.82 9.06 2.56
CA ARG A 988 -1.97 8.17 1.40
C ARG A 988 -2.52 8.93 0.19
N SER A 989 -2.45 8.32 -0.98
CA SER A 989 -3.16 8.76 -2.19
C SER A 989 -4.66 8.96 -1.95
N ILE A 990 -5.26 9.93 -2.65
CA ILE A 990 -6.68 10.29 -2.51
C ILE A 990 -7.61 9.59 -3.52
N THR A 991 -7.08 8.62 -4.25
CA THR A 991 -7.78 7.83 -5.27
C THR A 991 -7.95 6.37 -4.84
N GLY A 992 -8.80 5.63 -5.58
CA GLY A 992 -9.02 4.19 -5.35
C GLY A 992 -9.83 3.90 -4.09
N ALA A 993 -10.97 4.57 -3.93
CA ALA A 993 -11.93 4.28 -2.86
C ALA A 993 -12.42 2.83 -3.00
N VAL A 994 -12.44 2.08 -1.90
CA VAL A 994 -12.85 0.66 -1.92
C VAL A 994 -14.29 0.53 -1.44
N VAL A 995 -15.13 -0.14 -2.24
CA VAL A 995 -16.55 -0.39 -1.94
C VAL A 995 -16.71 -1.05 -0.56
N GLY A 996 -17.61 -0.50 0.26
CA GLY A 996 -17.88 -0.98 1.62
C GLY A 996 -16.79 -0.63 2.65
N VAL A 997 -15.68 -0.01 2.25
CA VAL A 997 -14.59 0.40 3.14
C VAL A 997 -14.44 1.92 3.19
N GLN A 998 -14.36 2.58 2.02
CA GLN A 998 -14.46 4.02 1.88
C GLN A 998 -15.67 4.38 1.00
N PRO A 999 -16.90 4.37 1.54
CA PRO A 999 -18.09 4.80 0.80
C PRO A 999 -17.82 6.13 0.07
N PHE A 1000 -17.99 6.11 -1.25
CA PHE A 1000 -17.49 7.16 -2.13
C PHE A 1000 -18.62 8.08 -2.59
N GLY A 1001 -18.37 9.38 -2.55
CA GLY A 1001 -19.30 10.40 -3.01
C GLY A 1001 -19.11 11.71 -2.29
N GLY A 1002 -19.44 12.81 -2.95
CA GLY A 1002 -19.18 14.16 -2.45
C GLY A 1002 -20.41 14.85 -1.89
N GLU A 1003 -20.24 16.14 -1.59
CA GLU A 1003 -21.30 17.08 -1.26
C GLU A 1003 -21.16 18.38 -2.07
N GLY A 1004 -22.13 19.29 -1.96
CA GLY A 1004 -22.13 20.54 -2.71
C GLY A 1004 -22.20 20.29 -4.23
N LEU A 1005 -21.29 20.88 -4.98
CA LEU A 1005 -21.17 20.70 -6.43
C LEU A 1005 -20.66 19.31 -6.85
N SER A 1006 -20.22 18.49 -5.89
CA SER A 1006 -19.65 17.16 -6.13
C SER A 1006 -20.65 16.00 -6.01
N GLY A 1007 -21.86 16.26 -5.52
CA GLY A 1007 -22.93 15.27 -5.62
C GLY A 1007 -24.08 15.49 -4.65
N THR A 1008 -25.13 14.70 -4.85
CA THR A 1008 -26.33 14.68 -4.00
C THR A 1008 -26.24 13.65 -2.88
N GLY A 1009 -25.37 12.65 -3.02
CA GLY A 1009 -25.45 11.40 -2.28
C GLY A 1009 -26.73 10.60 -2.60
N PRO A 1010 -26.95 9.47 -1.90
CA PRO A 1010 -26.04 8.86 -0.91
C PRO A 1010 -24.79 8.28 -1.57
N LYS A 1011 -23.71 8.18 -0.79
CA LYS A 1011 -22.43 7.61 -1.23
C LYS A 1011 -22.61 6.23 -1.87
N ALA A 1012 -21.98 6.01 -3.01
CA ALA A 1012 -21.87 4.70 -3.64
C ALA A 1012 -21.01 3.77 -2.77
N GLY A 1013 -21.37 2.49 -2.74
CA GLY A 1013 -20.66 1.47 -1.98
C GLY A 1013 -20.72 1.69 -0.49
N GLY A 1014 -21.77 2.37 -0.02
CA GLY A 1014 -22.00 2.69 1.39
C GLY A 1014 -23.24 2.01 1.95
N PRO A 1015 -23.37 1.97 3.29
CA PRO A 1015 -24.47 1.29 3.94
C PRO A 1015 -25.84 1.93 3.66
N ASN A 1016 -25.87 3.17 3.16
CA ASN A 1016 -27.06 3.94 2.84
C ASN A 1016 -27.34 4.03 1.33
N SER A 1017 -26.60 3.34 0.47
CA SER A 1017 -26.77 3.50 -0.99
C SER A 1017 -28.16 3.07 -1.45
N LEU A 1018 -28.67 1.93 -0.96
CA LEU A 1018 -29.90 1.32 -1.48
C LEU A 1018 -31.18 2.08 -1.10
N ILE A 1019 -31.18 2.85 -0.01
CA ILE A 1019 -32.39 3.52 0.48
C ILE A 1019 -32.96 4.51 -0.55
N ARG A 1020 -32.10 5.15 -1.35
CA ARG A 1020 -32.54 6.12 -2.35
C ARG A 1020 -33.14 5.46 -3.59
N TYR A 1021 -32.79 4.19 -3.83
CA TYR A 1021 -33.36 3.35 -4.88
C TYR A 1021 -34.68 2.68 -4.47
N ALA A 1022 -35.06 2.74 -3.19
CA ALA A 1022 -36.27 2.11 -2.66
C ALA A 1022 -37.33 3.13 -2.19
N ALA A 1023 -38.57 2.68 -2.06
CA ALA A 1023 -39.66 3.37 -1.39
C ALA A 1023 -40.08 2.64 -0.11
N GLU A 1024 -40.54 3.40 0.87
CA GLU A 1024 -41.00 2.91 2.17
C GLU A 1024 -42.51 2.65 2.18
N LYS A 1025 -42.92 1.59 2.88
CA LYS A 1025 -44.32 1.25 3.13
C LYS A 1025 -44.51 0.85 4.59
N ALA A 1026 -45.35 1.60 5.30
CA ALA A 1026 -45.78 1.25 6.64
C ALA A 1026 -47.08 0.42 6.58
N ILE A 1027 -47.12 -0.69 7.31
CA ILE A 1027 -48.29 -1.55 7.47
C ILE A 1027 -48.63 -1.61 8.96
N SER A 1028 -49.82 -1.11 9.31
CA SER A 1028 -50.36 -1.15 10.66
C SER A 1028 -51.59 -2.04 10.68
N VAL A 1029 -51.56 -3.08 11.52
CA VAL A 1029 -52.67 -4.03 11.67
C VAL A 1029 -53.17 -4.00 13.11
N ASN A 1030 -54.44 -3.64 13.29
CA ASN A 1030 -55.14 -3.80 14.56
C ASN A 1030 -55.44 -5.29 14.78
N ILE A 1031 -54.59 -5.95 15.58
CA ILE A 1031 -54.75 -7.36 15.94
C ILE A 1031 -55.71 -7.56 17.12
N ALA A 1032 -56.08 -6.51 17.86
CA ALA A 1032 -57.10 -6.62 18.90
C ALA A 1032 -58.46 -7.07 18.31
N ALA A 1033 -58.80 -6.61 17.11
CA ALA A 1033 -59.99 -7.03 16.38
C ALA A 1033 -59.95 -8.51 15.92
N GLN A 1034 -58.79 -9.18 15.97
CA GLN A 1034 -58.60 -10.57 15.56
C GLN A 1034 -58.74 -11.58 16.71
N GLY A 1035 -59.03 -11.13 17.94
CA GLY A 1035 -59.27 -12.02 19.09
C GLY A 1035 -58.52 -11.65 20.39
N GLY A 1036 -58.00 -10.42 20.51
CA GLY A 1036 -57.19 -9.97 21.65
C GLY A 1036 -55.68 -10.21 21.46
N ASP A 1037 -54.85 -9.60 22.30
CA ASP A 1037 -53.38 -9.76 22.28
C ASP A 1037 -52.95 -10.96 23.14
N PRO A 1038 -52.56 -12.11 22.55
CA PRO A 1038 -52.21 -13.31 23.30
C PRO A 1038 -50.96 -13.12 24.16
N ALA A 1039 -50.07 -12.20 23.79
CA ALA A 1039 -48.89 -11.90 24.59
C ALA A 1039 -49.28 -11.18 25.90
N LEU A 1040 -50.36 -10.39 25.87
CA LEU A 1040 -50.90 -9.70 27.05
C LEU A 1040 -51.65 -10.66 27.99
N LEU A 1041 -52.20 -11.76 27.47
CA LEU A 1041 -52.85 -12.81 28.27
C LEU A 1041 -51.86 -13.76 28.97
N ASN A 1042 -50.57 -13.67 28.67
CA ASN A 1042 -49.49 -14.49 29.23
C ASN A 1042 -48.54 -13.71 30.18
N LEU A 1043 -48.87 -12.46 30.52
CA LEU A 1043 -48.23 -11.66 31.58
C LEU A 1043 -48.81 -12.05 32.95
#